data_AF-A0A8J6VK81-F1
#
_entry.id   AF-A0A8J6VK81-F1
#
_cell.length_a   1.000
_cell.length_b   1.000
_cell.length_c   1.000
_cell.angle_alpha   90.00
_cell.angle_beta   90.00
_cell.angle_gamma   90.00
#
_symmetry.space_group_name_H-M   'P 1'
#
loop_
_entity.id
_entity.type
_entity.pdbx_description
1 polymer ?
#
loop_
_entity_poly.entity_id
_entity_poly.type
_entity_poly.pdbx_seq_one_letter_code
_entity_poly.pdbx_strand_id
1 'polypeptide(L)'
;MSIEYHYLFTTTQLFNSHQVWLLLDGVYEIRADTSTGANSPLQGIANQLRGWVAQAQTLLTCRLNVWQANDRVVPNCDVYRTLDFDDPQVGEFIEEWFAKAGKPQLGKQLREKLEEAGRERIRDLIRNPLRLALLCQTWTVKQGELPKTKATLYQRFREDFYEWKKNEFPISWQQRQELNAGLGRLAVAAIEKQTQLRESLAYQVMGESLFELARQIGWLNLVYRDGETDEPVYAFYHLTFQEYFAALAIEDWHFFLTHDNDNPQPLPGNVYRIFEPQWKEVILLWLGRDKTEVLNEQKEQFILNLVEFDDGINSFYGIRAFFLAASGIAEFTGFVECSLPDAIVARVVNWAFGYFDFQTHGWCNKFPGIAEQSRAVLQQTDRSKVIDVLTKLLPPYIEHLTELSNIHQDNLVPKECILGYDGALLQFVVIVTLSLLKLDSENDYAKETMKYFMHIFEPIDWHIGDLKYMSDDFIPLIESASTYFGFNKEFGQSSNQKAHIGSKDTVESLIQQISDNQEENIISHNIWKLKELIEKQQNFSFEMVLKNTNKYLHYLDYEKQFPLYINCYEVIWHCAQNMTYPNFYRAWHNLTSAYPEILETTAVSSNSSTQSFDLANLPQLLNTAITNNSNLNDTIHLICIDSSKFENPDNPASEIYAEMVMQGCPERQNREPETMQALKVYCQLKCQGVFLIFYEDTSGEPSQGFSQTFLTSLSKFHNARRICVVSEQPCNLQTFSPSQPNLIADIVSWVREKIMEE
;
A
#
# COMPACT_ATOMS: atom_id res chain seq x y z
N MET A 1 43.39 48.21 -3.95
CA MET A 1 42.38 47.12 -4.07
C MET A 1 42.64 46.15 -2.95
N SER A 2 41.65 45.89 -2.10
CA SER A 2 41.78 44.90 -1.03
C SER A 2 41.99 43.51 -1.63
N ILE A 3 42.68 42.65 -0.89
CA ILE A 3 42.93 41.25 -1.29
C ILE A 3 41.62 40.52 -1.64
N GLU A 4 40.53 40.82 -0.92
CA GLU A 4 39.18 40.31 -1.20
C GLU A 4 38.66 40.64 -2.60
N TYR A 5 38.90 41.85 -3.11
CA TYR A 5 38.46 42.25 -4.45
C TYR A 5 39.17 41.45 -5.55
N HIS A 6 40.44 41.11 -5.32
CA HIS A 6 41.22 40.30 -6.27
C HIS A 6 40.70 38.86 -6.31
N TYR A 7 40.41 38.26 -5.16
CA TYR A 7 39.81 36.92 -5.09
C TYR A 7 38.42 36.88 -5.73
N LEU A 8 37.54 37.83 -5.39
CA LEU A 8 36.20 37.89 -5.96
C LEU A 8 36.23 38.04 -7.49
N PHE A 9 37.08 38.91 -8.02
CA PHE A 9 37.25 39.10 -9.46
C PHE A 9 37.75 37.82 -10.15
N THR A 10 38.77 37.18 -9.58
CA THR A 10 39.35 35.95 -10.13
C THR A 10 38.35 34.79 -10.09
N THR A 11 37.65 34.60 -8.97
CA THR A 11 36.58 33.59 -8.84
C THR A 11 35.46 33.85 -9.84
N THR A 12 34.99 35.10 -9.98
CA THR A 12 33.95 35.44 -10.96
C THR A 12 34.40 35.11 -12.39
N GLN A 13 35.67 35.32 -12.74
CA GLN A 13 36.19 34.93 -14.05
C GLN A 13 36.22 33.42 -14.29
N LEU A 14 36.56 32.62 -13.27
CA LEU A 14 36.51 31.16 -13.37
C LEU A 14 35.10 30.63 -13.63
N PHE A 15 34.10 31.19 -12.96
CA PHE A 15 32.70 30.84 -13.20
C PHE A 15 32.23 31.27 -14.59
N ASN A 16 32.50 32.52 -14.98
CA ASN A 16 32.10 33.04 -16.29
C ASN A 16 32.82 32.36 -17.47
N SER A 17 33.93 31.67 -17.22
CA SER A 17 34.64 30.89 -18.24
C SER A 17 34.26 29.40 -18.23
N HIS A 18 33.22 29.01 -17.50
CA HIS A 18 32.74 27.62 -17.37
C HIS A 18 33.81 26.64 -16.86
N GLN A 19 34.78 27.12 -16.08
CA GLN A 19 35.86 26.31 -15.52
C GLN A 19 35.52 25.72 -14.15
N VAL A 20 34.31 25.97 -13.65
CA VAL A 20 33.87 25.54 -12.32
C VAL A 20 32.76 24.51 -12.42
N TRP A 21 32.96 23.39 -11.72
CA TRP A 21 31.96 22.37 -11.48
C TRP A 21 31.48 22.42 -10.03
N LEU A 22 30.17 22.33 -9.83
CA LEU A 22 29.53 22.18 -8.52
C LEU A 22 28.90 20.79 -8.45
N LEU A 23 29.33 19.99 -7.47
CA LEU A 23 28.78 18.66 -7.21
C LEU A 23 28.01 18.73 -5.89
N LEU A 24 26.68 18.67 -5.98
CA LEU A 24 25.76 18.80 -4.84
C LEU A 24 25.13 17.44 -4.55
N ASP A 25 25.74 16.68 -3.65
CA ASP A 25 25.23 15.36 -3.26
C ASP A 25 24.16 15.47 -2.17
N GLY A 26 23.04 14.77 -2.34
CA GLY A 26 22.00 14.64 -1.31
C GLY A 26 21.25 15.93 -1.01
N VAL A 27 20.85 16.73 -2.00
CA VAL A 27 20.28 18.08 -1.76
C VAL A 27 18.97 18.10 -0.93
N TYR A 28 18.32 16.95 -0.74
CA TYR A 28 17.19 16.80 0.16
C TYR A 28 17.56 16.90 1.64
N GLU A 29 18.85 16.80 1.98
CA GLU A 29 19.40 16.93 3.34
C GLU A 29 19.67 18.40 3.71
N ILE A 30 19.49 19.33 2.76
CA ILE A 30 19.76 20.76 2.94
C ILE A 30 18.50 21.46 3.48
N ARG A 31 18.66 22.33 4.47
CA ARG A 31 17.58 23.17 5.03
C ARG A 31 17.04 24.13 3.96
N ALA A 32 15.72 24.18 3.77
CA ALA A 32 15.09 25.27 3.05
C ALA A 32 15.20 26.55 3.89
N ASP A 33 15.89 27.57 3.38
CA ASP A 33 16.01 28.85 4.08
C ASP A 33 14.72 29.65 3.92
N THR A 34 13.86 29.57 4.93
CA THR A 34 12.57 30.27 4.99
C THR A 34 12.73 31.80 4.96
N SER A 35 13.91 32.33 5.35
CA SER A 35 14.19 33.78 5.27
C SER A 35 14.35 34.28 3.84
N THR A 36 14.58 33.37 2.88
CA THR A 36 14.69 33.67 1.44
C THR A 36 13.39 33.45 0.66
N GLY A 37 12.30 33.05 1.33
CA GLY A 37 11.03 32.72 0.69
C GLY A 37 11.06 31.41 -0.12
N ALA A 38 12.01 30.52 0.15
CA ALA A 38 12.09 29.20 -0.47
C ALA A 38 11.23 28.19 0.30
N ASN A 39 10.29 27.55 -0.38
CA ASN A 39 9.40 26.53 0.18
C ASN A 39 9.98 25.11 0.06
N SER A 40 11.15 24.94 -0.57
CA SER A 40 11.85 23.65 -0.66
C SER A 40 13.38 23.82 -0.75
N PRO A 41 14.16 22.78 -0.39
CA PRO A 41 15.62 22.80 -0.51
C PRO A 41 16.08 23.08 -1.94
N LEU A 42 15.39 22.49 -2.93
CA LEU A 42 15.64 22.72 -4.35
C LEU A 42 15.40 24.19 -4.74
N GLN A 43 14.38 24.85 -4.15
CA GLN A 43 14.12 26.27 -4.38
C GLN A 43 15.18 27.15 -3.75
N GLY A 44 15.68 26.79 -2.57
CA GLY A 44 16.82 27.46 -1.93
C GLY A 44 18.07 27.40 -2.81
N ILE A 45 18.38 26.23 -3.36
CA ILE A 45 19.52 26.06 -4.27
C ILE A 45 19.30 26.84 -5.56
N ALA A 46 18.11 26.76 -6.17
CA ALA A 46 17.78 27.53 -7.37
C ALA A 46 17.90 29.05 -7.15
N ASN A 47 17.61 29.53 -5.95
CA ASN A 47 17.80 30.94 -5.58
C ASN A 47 19.28 31.32 -5.48
N GLN A 48 20.15 30.40 -5.05
CA GLN A 48 21.61 30.61 -4.94
C GLN A 48 22.34 30.44 -6.27
N LEU A 49 21.84 29.59 -7.17
CA LEU A 49 22.37 29.38 -8.52
C LEU A 49 21.92 30.51 -9.48
N ARG A 50 22.22 31.76 -9.12
CA ARG A 50 21.93 32.97 -9.89
C ARG A 50 23.18 33.83 -10.10
N GLY A 51 23.10 34.79 -11.02
CA GLY A 51 24.20 35.70 -11.31
C GLY A 51 25.42 34.97 -11.91
N TRP A 52 26.63 35.28 -11.42
CA TRP A 52 27.86 34.65 -11.91
C TRP A 52 27.97 33.17 -11.52
N VAL A 53 27.35 32.75 -10.41
CA VAL A 53 27.33 31.34 -9.96
C VAL A 53 26.55 30.45 -10.94
N ALA A 54 25.53 31.01 -11.62
CA ALA A 54 24.73 30.29 -12.61
C ALA A 54 25.53 29.80 -13.83
N GLN A 55 26.77 30.28 -14.01
CA GLN A 55 27.65 29.86 -15.10
C GLN A 55 28.40 28.56 -14.79
N ALA A 56 28.38 28.07 -13.54
CA ALA A 56 29.00 26.81 -13.18
C ALA A 56 28.22 25.61 -13.74
N GLN A 57 28.95 24.56 -14.14
CA GLN A 57 28.35 23.27 -14.46
C GLN A 57 27.96 22.59 -13.14
N THR A 58 26.67 22.35 -12.93
CA THR A 58 26.15 21.84 -11.66
C THR A 58 25.58 20.45 -11.85
N LEU A 59 26.10 19.48 -11.11
CA LEU A 59 25.51 18.16 -10.95
C LEU A 59 24.91 18.09 -9.54
N LEU A 60 23.63 17.71 -9.44
CA LEU A 60 22.96 17.53 -8.16
C LEU A 60 22.34 16.13 -8.05
N THR A 61 22.30 15.57 -6.85
CA THR A 61 21.60 14.30 -6.57
C THR A 61 20.49 14.54 -5.55
N CYS A 62 19.32 13.93 -5.77
CA CYS A 62 18.20 14.00 -4.84
C CYS A 62 17.34 12.73 -4.88
N ARG A 63 16.43 12.57 -3.91
CA ARG A 63 15.44 11.50 -3.94
C ARG A 63 14.34 11.79 -4.96
N LEU A 64 13.79 10.73 -5.57
CA LEU A 64 12.77 10.83 -6.61
C LEU A 64 11.53 11.63 -6.18
N ASN A 65 11.03 11.38 -4.97
CA ASN A 65 9.86 12.09 -4.43
C ASN A 65 10.12 13.58 -4.20
N VAL A 66 11.35 13.96 -3.81
CA VAL A 66 11.76 15.36 -3.66
C VAL A 66 11.81 16.05 -5.02
N TRP A 67 12.32 15.37 -6.04
CA TRP A 67 12.30 15.88 -7.41
C TRP A 67 10.87 16.03 -7.96
N GLN A 68 10.04 15.00 -7.86
CA GLN A 68 8.67 15.00 -8.41
C GLN A 68 7.78 16.07 -7.78
N ALA A 69 7.97 16.38 -6.49
CA ALA A 69 7.24 17.45 -5.82
C ALA A 69 7.72 18.86 -6.23
N ASN A 70 8.84 18.99 -6.95
CA ASN A 70 9.53 20.25 -7.24
C ASN A 70 10.06 20.31 -8.69
N ASP A 71 9.47 19.56 -9.62
CA ASP A 71 10.01 19.28 -10.96
C ASP A 71 10.19 20.52 -11.87
N ARG A 72 9.65 21.67 -11.45
CA ARG A 72 9.75 22.97 -12.15
C ARG A 72 10.63 24.00 -11.45
N VAL A 73 11.27 23.64 -10.33
CA VAL A 73 11.95 24.59 -9.45
C VAL A 73 13.36 24.94 -9.94
N VAL A 74 14.06 23.98 -10.56
CA VAL A 74 15.40 24.21 -11.12
C VAL A 74 15.29 24.23 -12.66
N PRO A 75 15.29 25.42 -13.29
CA PRO A 75 15.18 25.51 -14.75
C PRO A 75 16.47 25.04 -15.44
N ASN A 76 16.32 24.49 -16.66
CA ASN A 76 17.42 24.10 -17.55
C ASN A 76 18.34 22.96 -17.04
N CYS A 77 17.78 21.92 -16.41
CA CYS A 77 18.53 20.72 -16.03
C CYS A 77 18.17 19.52 -16.90
N ASP A 78 19.18 18.75 -17.30
CA ASP A 78 19.00 17.39 -17.77
C ASP A 78 18.70 16.49 -16.57
N VAL A 79 17.63 15.70 -16.66
CA VAL A 79 17.17 14.85 -15.56
C VAL A 79 17.54 13.41 -15.84
N TYR A 80 18.34 12.84 -14.95
CA TYR A 80 18.71 11.44 -14.98
C TYR A 80 18.11 10.72 -13.78
N ARG A 81 17.69 9.48 -13.98
CA ARG A 81 17.25 8.58 -12.91
C ARG A 81 18.23 7.42 -12.84
N THR A 82 18.75 7.15 -11.64
CA THR A 82 19.51 5.94 -11.39
C THR A 82 18.57 4.74 -11.50
N LEU A 83 18.89 3.84 -12.43
CA LEU A 83 18.18 2.58 -12.61
C LEU A 83 18.87 1.48 -11.80
N ASP A 84 18.15 0.38 -11.60
CA ASP A 84 18.73 -0.83 -11.03
C ASP A 84 19.76 -1.45 -12.00
N PHE A 85 20.69 -2.24 -11.47
CA PHE A 85 21.65 -2.99 -12.28
C PHE A 85 20.95 -4.07 -13.12
N ASP A 86 21.44 -4.27 -14.34
CA ASP A 86 21.12 -5.48 -15.11
C ASP A 86 21.94 -6.68 -14.62
N ASP A 87 21.58 -7.88 -15.10
CA ASP A 87 22.23 -9.13 -14.66
C ASP A 87 23.75 -9.15 -14.94
N PRO A 88 24.26 -8.67 -16.10
CA PRO A 88 25.69 -8.48 -16.32
C PRO A 88 26.35 -7.55 -15.28
N GLN A 89 25.76 -6.40 -14.99
CA GLN A 89 26.28 -5.44 -14.01
C GLN A 89 26.29 -6.01 -12.59
N VAL A 90 25.28 -6.78 -12.20
CA VAL A 90 25.27 -7.51 -10.92
C VAL A 90 26.46 -8.48 -10.86
N GLY A 91 26.71 -9.22 -11.94
CA GLY A 91 27.85 -10.14 -12.04
C GLY A 91 29.19 -9.43 -11.90
N GLU A 92 29.40 -8.34 -12.63
CA GLU A 92 30.63 -7.51 -12.58
C GLU A 92 30.86 -6.94 -11.18
N PHE A 93 29.82 -6.40 -10.55
CA PHE A 93 29.91 -5.87 -9.19
C PHE A 93 30.35 -6.94 -8.19
N ILE A 94 29.78 -8.15 -8.25
CA ILE A 94 30.16 -9.26 -7.36
C ILE A 94 31.63 -9.62 -7.58
N GLU A 95 32.07 -9.75 -8.83
CA GLU A 95 33.45 -10.09 -9.14
C GLU A 95 34.43 -9.04 -8.62
N GLU A 96 34.19 -7.77 -8.91
CA GLU A 96 35.04 -6.68 -8.46
C GLU A 96 35.10 -6.57 -6.94
N TRP A 97 33.95 -6.68 -6.26
CA TRP A 97 33.85 -6.60 -4.80
C TRP A 97 34.76 -7.63 -4.15
N PHE A 98 34.64 -8.89 -4.58
CA PHE A 98 35.41 -9.99 -4.00
C PHE A 98 36.87 -10.03 -4.48
N ALA A 99 37.17 -9.55 -5.68
CA ALA A 99 38.54 -9.38 -6.15
C ALA A 99 39.29 -8.33 -5.30
N LYS A 100 38.68 -7.16 -5.06
CA LYS A 100 39.24 -6.11 -4.19
C LYS A 100 39.40 -6.57 -2.74
N ALA A 101 38.50 -7.43 -2.26
CA ALA A 101 38.61 -8.06 -0.95
C ALA A 101 39.65 -9.21 -0.87
N GLY A 102 40.33 -9.55 -1.98
CA GLY A 102 41.28 -10.66 -2.04
C GLY A 102 40.65 -12.06 -1.92
N LYS A 103 39.35 -12.17 -2.19
CA LYS A 103 38.54 -13.40 -2.03
C LYS A 103 37.71 -13.74 -3.29
N PRO A 104 38.30 -13.75 -4.51
CA PRO A 104 37.54 -13.93 -5.76
C PRO A 104 36.73 -15.24 -5.81
N GLN A 105 37.17 -16.29 -5.12
CA GLN A 105 36.44 -17.56 -5.04
C GLN A 105 35.06 -17.42 -4.37
N LEU A 106 34.91 -16.52 -3.39
CA LEU A 106 33.61 -16.28 -2.77
C LEU A 106 32.64 -15.59 -3.74
N GLY A 107 33.14 -14.69 -4.58
CA GLY A 107 32.35 -14.05 -5.64
C GLY A 107 31.85 -15.08 -6.65
N LYS A 108 32.72 -16.01 -7.08
CA LYS A 108 32.33 -17.11 -7.96
C LYS A 108 31.25 -18.00 -7.33
N GLN A 109 31.43 -18.39 -6.07
CA GLN A 109 30.43 -19.19 -5.33
C GLN A 109 29.09 -18.47 -5.18
N LEU A 110 29.10 -17.16 -4.91
CA LEU A 110 27.87 -16.37 -4.83
C LEU A 110 27.13 -16.35 -6.17
N ARG A 111 27.86 -16.15 -7.28
CA ARG A 111 27.28 -16.19 -8.62
C ARG A 111 26.68 -17.55 -8.92
N GLU A 112 27.42 -18.64 -8.69
CA GLU A 112 26.92 -20.01 -8.88
C GLU A 112 25.64 -20.25 -8.07
N LYS A 113 25.57 -19.77 -6.82
CA LYS A 113 24.39 -19.86 -5.97
C LYS A 113 23.21 -19.01 -6.43
N LEU A 114 23.45 -17.86 -7.04
CA LEU A 114 22.39 -17.01 -7.59
C LEU A 114 21.78 -17.60 -8.87
N GLU A 115 22.55 -18.38 -9.63
CA GLU A 115 22.07 -19.07 -10.84
C GLU A 115 21.32 -20.39 -10.55
N GLU A 116 21.26 -20.85 -9.29
CA GLU A 116 20.43 -22.01 -8.93
C GLU A 116 18.95 -21.73 -9.18
N ALA A 117 18.19 -22.74 -9.62
CA ALA A 117 16.75 -22.64 -9.82
C ALA A 117 16.03 -22.23 -8.52
N GLY A 118 15.03 -21.34 -8.63
CA GLY A 118 14.29 -20.84 -7.47
C GLY A 118 14.96 -19.65 -6.76
N ARG A 119 15.98 -19.03 -7.37
CA ARG A 119 16.71 -17.85 -6.84
C ARG A 119 16.40 -16.56 -7.59
N GLU A 120 15.47 -16.60 -8.52
CA GLU A 120 15.10 -15.50 -9.41
C GLU A 120 14.64 -14.28 -8.61
N ARG A 121 13.86 -14.49 -7.55
CA ARG A 121 13.42 -13.40 -6.66
C ARG A 121 14.58 -12.68 -6.00
N ILE A 122 15.60 -13.40 -5.54
CA ILE A 122 16.78 -12.78 -4.92
C ILE A 122 17.55 -11.99 -5.96
N ARG A 123 17.71 -12.55 -7.17
CA ARG A 123 18.35 -11.86 -8.31
C ARG A 123 17.65 -10.53 -8.60
N ASP A 124 16.33 -10.52 -8.65
CA ASP A 124 15.56 -9.28 -8.86
C ASP A 124 15.78 -8.26 -7.74
N LEU A 125 15.83 -8.71 -6.48
CA LEU A 125 16.04 -7.81 -5.34
C LEU A 125 17.43 -7.16 -5.33
N ILE A 126 18.47 -7.91 -5.70
CA ILE A 126 19.86 -7.43 -5.66
C ILE A 126 20.26 -6.64 -6.90
N ARG A 127 19.36 -6.42 -7.86
CA ARG A 127 19.57 -5.40 -8.89
C ARG A 127 19.72 -4.00 -8.27
N ASN A 128 19.13 -3.79 -7.09
CA ASN A 128 19.39 -2.59 -6.30
C ASN A 128 20.82 -2.61 -5.72
N PRO A 129 21.67 -1.60 -6.01
CA PRO A 129 23.08 -1.61 -5.62
C PRO A 129 23.34 -1.74 -4.11
N LEU A 130 22.48 -1.16 -3.26
CA LEU A 130 22.62 -1.28 -1.81
C LEU A 130 22.36 -2.70 -1.34
N ARG A 131 21.29 -3.34 -1.83
CA ARG A 131 20.96 -4.73 -1.48
C ARG A 131 22.05 -5.69 -1.97
N LEU A 132 22.63 -5.42 -3.14
CA LEU A 132 23.77 -6.18 -3.65
C LEU A 132 24.99 -6.07 -2.73
N ALA A 133 25.35 -4.84 -2.34
CA ALA A 133 26.47 -4.59 -1.44
C ALA A 133 26.26 -5.30 -0.08
N LEU A 134 25.05 -5.23 0.49
CA LEU A 134 24.69 -5.93 1.72
C LEU A 134 24.78 -7.44 1.57
N LEU A 135 24.36 -8.01 0.43
CA LEU A 135 24.50 -9.43 0.14
C LEU A 135 25.98 -9.84 0.02
N CYS A 136 26.80 -9.08 -0.70
CA CYS A 136 28.24 -9.35 -0.81
C CYS A 136 28.95 -9.28 0.55
N GLN A 137 28.61 -8.27 1.36
CA GLN A 137 29.14 -8.13 2.73
C GLN A 137 28.74 -9.33 3.59
N THR A 138 27.46 -9.67 3.60
CA THR A 138 26.89 -10.82 4.31
C THR A 138 27.57 -12.12 3.91
N TRP A 139 27.74 -12.34 2.62
CA TRP A 139 28.37 -13.54 2.05
C TRP A 139 29.85 -13.69 2.42
N THR A 140 30.51 -12.58 2.76
CA THR A 140 31.90 -12.60 3.24
C THR A 140 32.03 -13.30 4.59
N VAL A 141 30.98 -13.25 5.43
CA VAL A 141 31.00 -13.77 6.81
C VAL A 141 30.22 -15.07 6.94
N LYS A 142 29.01 -15.12 6.36
CA LYS A 142 28.14 -16.30 6.39
C LYS A 142 28.01 -16.81 4.96
N GLN A 143 28.55 -17.98 4.65
CA GLN A 143 28.26 -18.70 3.39
C GLN A 143 27.13 -19.71 3.62
N GLY A 144 26.57 -20.28 2.56
CA GLY A 144 25.58 -21.36 2.63
C GLY A 144 24.41 -21.13 1.70
N GLU A 145 23.21 -21.53 2.13
CA GLU A 145 22.01 -21.31 1.32
C GLU A 145 21.61 -19.83 1.29
N LEU A 146 21.07 -19.42 0.15
CA LEU A 146 20.48 -18.10 0.00
C LEU A 146 19.07 -18.08 0.63
N PRO A 147 18.68 -16.98 1.29
CA PRO A 147 17.34 -16.85 1.88
C PRO A 147 16.24 -16.98 0.83
N LYS A 148 15.12 -17.66 1.14
CA LYS A 148 14.05 -17.88 0.15
C LYS A 148 13.03 -16.74 0.09
N THR A 149 12.95 -15.94 1.14
CA THR A 149 11.98 -14.84 1.29
C THR A 149 12.70 -13.52 1.48
N LYS A 150 12.04 -12.40 1.19
CA LYS A 150 12.57 -11.07 1.50
C LYS A 150 12.84 -10.93 3.00
N ALA A 151 11.93 -11.38 3.86
CA ALA A 151 12.06 -11.22 5.30
C ALA A 151 13.30 -11.93 5.85
N THR A 152 13.57 -13.17 5.37
CA THR A 152 14.77 -13.92 5.76
C THR A 152 16.06 -13.28 5.21
N LEU A 153 16.01 -12.62 4.05
CA LEU A 153 17.13 -11.83 3.53
C LEU A 153 17.43 -10.61 4.43
N TYR A 154 16.40 -9.84 4.78
CA TYR A 154 16.57 -8.66 5.65
C TYR A 154 16.93 -9.04 7.09
N GLN A 155 16.46 -10.18 7.59
CA GLN A 155 16.92 -10.74 8.85
C GLN A 155 18.43 -10.96 8.84
N ARG A 156 18.95 -11.56 7.76
CA ARG A 156 20.38 -11.81 7.61
C ARG A 156 21.17 -10.49 7.55
N PHE A 157 20.69 -9.52 6.78
CA PHE A 157 21.31 -8.18 6.73
C PHE A 157 21.33 -7.50 8.10
N ARG A 158 20.22 -7.56 8.85
CA ARG A 158 20.14 -7.00 10.21
C ARG A 158 21.14 -7.68 11.16
N GLU A 159 21.21 -9.01 11.14
CA GLU A 159 22.15 -9.77 11.98
C GLU A 159 23.60 -9.41 11.66
N ASP A 160 23.94 -9.35 10.38
CA ASP A 160 25.30 -9.05 9.94
C ASP A 160 25.68 -7.60 10.20
N PHE A 161 24.71 -6.67 10.14
CA PHE A 161 24.88 -5.28 10.56
C PHE A 161 25.25 -5.19 12.05
N TYR A 162 24.60 -5.96 12.92
CA TYR A 162 24.97 -5.99 14.34
C TYR A 162 26.34 -6.62 14.60
N GLU A 163 26.73 -7.65 13.85
CA GLU A 163 28.08 -8.22 13.98
C GLU A 163 29.16 -7.28 13.45
N TRP A 164 28.88 -6.54 12.37
CA TRP A 164 29.77 -5.51 11.87
C TRP A 164 29.99 -4.39 12.90
N LYS A 165 28.90 -3.90 13.53
CA LYS A 165 28.96 -2.80 14.49
C LYS A 165 29.41 -3.21 15.90
N LYS A 166 29.50 -4.51 16.18
CA LYS A 166 29.80 -5.05 17.53
C LYS A 166 31.06 -4.52 18.19
N ASN A 167 32.11 -4.27 17.40
CA ASN A 167 33.39 -3.79 17.93
C ASN A 167 33.33 -2.31 18.34
N GLU A 168 32.50 -1.51 17.65
CA GLU A 168 32.30 -0.08 17.93
C GLU A 168 31.21 0.12 18.99
N PHE A 169 30.14 -0.67 18.92
CA PHE A 169 28.93 -0.56 19.73
C PHE A 169 28.52 -1.94 20.27
N PRO A 170 29.18 -2.43 21.34
CA PRO A 170 28.85 -3.72 21.93
C PRO A 170 27.50 -3.62 22.65
N ILE A 171 26.51 -4.34 22.13
CA ILE A 171 25.19 -4.47 22.76
C ILE A 171 24.86 -5.92 23.07
N SER A 172 24.21 -6.16 24.21
CA SER A 172 23.76 -7.48 24.63
C SER A 172 22.65 -8.00 23.71
N TRP A 173 22.39 -9.30 23.76
CA TRP A 173 21.27 -9.89 23.03
C TRP A 173 19.93 -9.26 23.43
N GLN A 174 19.73 -8.99 24.72
CA GLN A 174 18.51 -8.37 25.21
C GLN A 174 18.35 -6.94 24.68
N GLN A 175 19.42 -6.13 24.71
CA GLN A 175 19.40 -4.78 24.14
C GLN A 175 19.11 -4.79 22.64
N ARG A 176 19.63 -5.78 21.90
CA ARG A 176 19.31 -5.97 20.47
C ARG A 176 17.81 -6.22 20.26
N GLN A 177 17.18 -7.05 21.09
CA GLN A 177 15.74 -7.32 20.98
C GLN A 177 14.90 -6.10 21.32
N GLU A 178 15.22 -5.40 22.42
CA GLU A 178 14.54 -4.17 22.82
C GLU A 178 14.67 -3.07 21.75
N LEU A 179 15.87 -2.92 21.18
CA LEU A 179 16.13 -2.00 20.09
C LEU A 179 15.32 -2.35 18.83
N ASN A 180 15.32 -3.61 18.40
CA ASN A 180 14.53 -4.05 17.25
C ASN A 180 13.03 -3.81 17.46
N ALA A 181 12.51 -4.09 18.66
CA ALA A 181 11.10 -3.85 18.99
C ALA A 181 10.78 -2.34 18.98
N GLY A 182 11.68 -1.51 19.52
CA GLY A 182 11.55 -0.04 19.47
C GLY A 182 11.57 0.51 18.05
N LEU A 183 12.51 0.05 17.22
CA LEU A 183 12.59 0.38 15.79
C LEU A 183 11.32 -0.04 15.04
N GLY A 184 10.77 -1.22 15.37
CA GLY A 184 9.53 -1.70 14.77
C GLY A 184 8.31 -0.84 15.11
N ARG A 185 8.11 -0.49 16.39
CA ARG A 185 7.03 0.43 16.78
C ARG A 185 7.16 1.79 16.12
N LEU A 186 8.39 2.33 16.07
CA LEU A 186 8.67 3.60 15.41
C LEU A 186 8.41 3.54 13.91
N ALA A 187 8.78 2.44 13.25
CA ALA A 187 8.52 2.23 11.83
C ALA A 187 7.02 2.18 11.53
N VAL A 188 6.23 1.42 12.32
CA VAL A 188 4.76 1.38 12.21
C VAL A 188 4.17 2.78 12.38
N ALA A 189 4.55 3.50 13.44
CA ALA A 189 4.02 4.84 13.71
C ALA A 189 4.36 5.85 12.60
N ALA A 190 5.55 5.77 12.02
CA ALA A 190 5.98 6.64 10.93
C ALA A 190 5.25 6.34 9.61
N ILE A 191 5.04 5.05 9.28
CA ILE A 191 4.29 4.64 8.08
C ILE A 191 2.81 5.01 8.22
N GLU A 192 2.20 4.74 9.37
CA GLU A 192 0.79 5.00 9.66
C GLU A 192 0.44 6.48 9.49
N LYS A 193 1.25 7.37 10.08
CA LYS A 193 1.01 8.81 10.00
C LYS A 193 1.46 9.43 8.68
N GLN A 194 2.18 8.68 7.84
CA GLN A 194 2.91 9.20 6.67
C GLN A 194 3.78 10.43 7.00
N THR A 195 4.23 10.54 8.24
CA THR A 195 5.00 11.69 8.73
C THR A 195 6.49 11.42 8.66
N GLN A 196 7.26 12.49 8.52
CA GLN A 196 8.69 12.47 8.74
C GLN A 196 9.03 11.98 10.15
N LEU A 197 10.13 11.25 10.29
CA LEU A 197 10.56 10.70 11.58
C LEU A 197 11.23 11.79 12.40
N ARG A 198 10.40 12.59 13.08
CA ARG A 198 10.82 13.63 14.00
C ARG A 198 11.36 13.04 15.29
N GLU A 199 12.30 13.74 15.90
CA GLU A 199 12.89 13.36 17.18
C GLU A 199 11.84 13.19 18.29
N SER A 200 10.87 14.11 18.37
CA SER A 200 9.77 14.02 19.34
C SER A 200 8.95 12.72 19.20
N LEU A 201 8.63 12.34 17.96
CA LEU A 201 7.93 11.09 17.66
C LEU A 201 8.77 9.88 18.08
N ALA A 202 10.07 9.91 17.81
CA ALA A 202 10.96 8.83 18.21
C ALA A 202 11.02 8.67 19.73
N TYR A 203 11.20 9.77 20.47
CA TYR A 203 11.17 9.76 21.93
C TYR A 203 9.84 9.27 22.48
N GLN A 204 8.71 9.68 21.90
CA GLN A 204 7.39 9.23 22.31
C GLN A 204 7.20 7.71 22.12
N VAL A 205 7.68 7.16 21.00
CA VAL A 205 7.34 5.77 20.60
C VAL A 205 8.33 4.73 21.13
N MET A 206 9.62 5.04 21.14
CA MET A 206 10.66 4.10 21.58
C MET A 206 11.44 4.54 22.82
N GLY A 207 11.25 5.77 23.28
CA GLY A 207 11.98 6.32 24.42
C GLY A 207 13.40 6.78 24.07
N GLU A 208 13.94 7.67 24.91
CA GLU A 208 15.24 8.31 24.71
C GLU A 208 16.40 7.32 24.62
N SER A 209 16.43 6.31 25.50
CA SER A 209 17.53 5.35 25.57
C SER A 209 17.68 4.51 24.29
N LEU A 210 16.57 3.97 23.77
CA LEU A 210 16.58 3.18 22.55
C LEU A 210 16.83 4.06 21.33
N PHE A 211 16.31 5.28 21.31
CA PHE A 211 16.54 6.22 20.23
C PHE A 211 18.02 6.60 20.11
N GLU A 212 18.68 6.98 21.21
CA GLU A 212 20.10 7.29 21.18
C GLU A 212 20.93 6.07 20.77
N LEU A 213 20.54 4.87 21.21
CA LEU A 213 21.20 3.64 20.79
C LEU A 213 21.04 3.39 19.28
N ALA A 214 19.84 3.57 18.74
CA ALA A 214 19.57 3.45 17.30
C ALA A 214 20.40 4.45 16.48
N ARG A 215 20.57 5.67 16.98
CA ARG A 215 21.36 6.73 16.36
C ARG A 215 22.86 6.43 16.41
N GLN A 216 23.37 5.98 17.56
CA GLN A 216 24.78 5.60 17.72
C GLN A 216 25.18 4.45 16.82
N ILE A 217 24.35 3.41 16.74
CA ILE A 217 24.59 2.23 15.92
C ILE A 217 24.45 2.53 14.42
N GLY A 218 23.64 3.53 14.05
CA GLY A 218 23.41 3.96 12.67
C GLY A 218 22.14 3.41 12.02
N TRP A 219 21.21 2.86 12.82
CA TRP A 219 19.88 2.48 12.33
C TRP A 219 19.01 3.69 12.03
N LEU A 220 19.19 4.78 12.79
CA LEU A 220 18.56 6.07 12.55
C LEU A 220 19.64 7.11 12.26
N ASN A 221 19.54 7.79 11.12
CA ASN A 221 20.49 8.79 10.68
C ASN A 221 19.80 10.15 10.60
N LEU A 222 20.44 11.18 11.13
CA LEU A 222 19.95 12.55 11.01
C LEU A 222 19.98 12.94 9.53
N VAL A 223 18.84 13.35 8.99
CA VAL A 223 18.72 13.77 7.60
C VAL A 223 18.82 15.29 7.52
N TYR A 224 17.99 15.98 8.29
CA TYR A 224 17.99 17.44 8.36
C TYR A 224 17.30 17.92 9.64
N ARG A 225 17.26 19.23 9.87
CA ARG A 225 16.44 19.89 10.89
C ARG A 225 15.34 20.68 10.21
N ASP A 226 14.12 20.54 10.72
CA ASP A 226 12.95 21.26 10.22
C ASP A 226 13.21 22.78 10.17
N GLY A 227 12.85 23.42 9.05
CA GLY A 227 13.18 24.82 8.82
C GLY A 227 12.45 25.80 9.75
N GLU A 228 11.27 25.41 10.25
CA GLU A 228 10.38 26.22 11.08
C GLU A 228 10.56 25.91 12.56
N THR A 229 10.60 24.62 12.92
CA THR A 229 10.66 24.17 14.33
C THR A 229 12.08 23.93 14.81
N ASP A 230 13.07 23.90 13.92
CA ASP A 230 14.48 23.49 14.18
C ASP A 230 14.61 22.05 14.73
N GLU A 231 13.53 21.27 14.65
CA GLU A 231 13.45 19.91 15.17
C GLU A 231 14.22 18.92 14.27
N PRO A 232 15.05 18.04 14.83
CA PRO A 232 15.74 17.01 14.07
C PRO A 232 14.78 16.01 13.40
N VAL A 233 15.03 15.73 12.13
CA VAL A 233 14.33 14.73 11.32
C VAL A 233 15.32 13.65 10.93
N TYR A 234 14.95 12.40 11.21
CA TYR A 234 15.75 11.22 10.97
C TYR A 234 15.17 10.36 9.85
N ALA A 235 15.97 9.41 9.37
CA ALA A 235 15.52 8.32 8.53
C ALA A 235 16.18 7.02 8.98
N PHE A 236 15.51 5.90 8.69
CA PHE A 236 16.14 4.59 8.80
C PHE A 236 17.34 4.49 7.86
N TYR A 237 18.30 3.62 8.20
CA TYR A 237 19.45 3.29 7.36
C TYR A 237 19.09 3.11 5.87
N HIS A 238 17.94 2.49 5.60
CA HIS A 238 17.27 2.51 4.31
C HIS A 238 15.76 2.36 4.50
N LEU A 239 14.95 2.87 3.56
CA LEU A 239 13.48 2.77 3.60
C LEU A 239 13.01 1.31 3.77
N THR A 240 13.68 0.38 3.10
CA THR A 240 13.30 -1.03 3.18
C THR A 240 13.61 -1.68 4.53
N PHE A 241 14.52 -1.10 5.32
CA PHE A 241 14.67 -1.50 6.73
C PHE A 241 13.56 -0.94 7.61
N GLN A 242 13.01 0.25 7.30
CA GLN A 242 11.80 0.74 7.97
C GLN A 242 10.64 -0.23 7.72
N GLU A 243 10.40 -0.62 6.47
CA GLU A 243 9.34 -1.59 6.10
C GLU A 243 9.57 -2.94 6.79
N TYR A 244 10.82 -3.41 6.85
CA TYR A 244 11.19 -4.65 7.54
C TYR A 244 10.95 -4.59 9.05
N PHE A 245 11.40 -3.54 9.73
CA PHE A 245 11.16 -3.39 11.17
C PHE A 245 9.65 -3.24 11.46
N ALA A 246 8.90 -2.55 10.61
CA ALA A 246 7.45 -2.48 10.73
C ALA A 246 6.80 -3.87 10.64
N ALA A 247 7.22 -4.70 9.68
CA ALA A 247 6.71 -6.05 9.52
C ALA A 247 6.99 -6.95 10.74
N LEU A 248 8.09 -6.72 11.46
CA LEU A 248 8.43 -7.44 12.69
C LEU A 248 7.55 -7.04 13.88
N ALA A 249 7.10 -5.78 13.94
CA ALA A 249 6.27 -5.27 15.02
C ALA A 249 4.79 -5.69 14.93
N ILE A 250 4.37 -6.22 13.77
CA ILE A 250 3.00 -6.64 13.53
C ILE A 250 2.88 -8.13 13.83
N GLU A 251 2.13 -8.48 14.86
CA GLU A 251 1.92 -9.87 15.29
C GLU A 251 0.76 -10.53 14.55
N ASP A 252 -0.27 -9.75 14.20
CA ASP A 252 -1.51 -10.26 13.63
C ASP A 252 -1.88 -9.59 12.30
N TRP A 253 -2.31 -10.40 11.32
CA TRP A 253 -2.76 -9.91 10.01
C TRP A 253 -4.01 -9.05 10.10
N HIS A 254 -4.82 -9.16 11.16
CA HIS A 254 -5.97 -8.28 11.40
C HIS A 254 -5.58 -6.80 11.48
N PHE A 255 -4.31 -6.51 11.80
CA PHE A 255 -3.74 -5.16 11.66
C PHE A 255 -3.86 -4.62 10.24
N PHE A 256 -3.69 -5.47 9.22
CA PHE A 256 -3.78 -5.07 7.81
C PHE A 256 -5.22 -5.05 7.28
N LEU A 257 -6.04 -6.00 7.74
CA LEU A 257 -7.38 -6.25 7.20
C LEU A 257 -8.33 -6.68 8.31
N THR A 258 -9.42 -5.94 8.48
CA THR A 258 -10.60 -6.38 9.24
C THR A 258 -11.81 -6.17 8.36
N HIS A 259 -12.42 -7.25 7.90
CA HIS A 259 -13.51 -7.24 6.92
C HIS A 259 -14.47 -8.39 7.18
N ASP A 260 -15.76 -8.12 6.97
CA ASP A 260 -16.83 -9.08 7.07
C ASP A 260 -17.44 -9.26 5.68
N ASN A 261 -17.26 -10.45 5.09
CA ASN A 261 -17.81 -10.75 3.77
C ASN A 261 -19.34 -10.89 3.80
N ASP A 262 -19.95 -11.24 4.94
CA ASP A 262 -21.41 -11.33 5.06
C ASP A 262 -22.06 -9.94 5.12
N ASN A 263 -21.30 -8.94 5.59
CA ASN A 263 -21.68 -7.53 5.56
C ASN A 263 -20.51 -6.67 5.04
N PRO A 264 -20.33 -6.56 3.71
CA PRO A 264 -19.15 -5.98 3.10
C PRO A 264 -19.03 -4.47 3.30
N GLN A 265 -20.04 -3.82 3.90
CA GLN A 265 -19.99 -2.41 4.25
C GLN A 265 -18.74 -2.09 5.09
N PRO A 266 -17.91 -1.11 4.68
CA PRO A 266 -16.74 -0.71 5.44
C PRO A 266 -17.13 -0.31 6.87
N LEU A 267 -16.55 -0.98 7.85
CA LEU A 267 -16.81 -0.71 9.27
C LEU A 267 -16.32 0.70 9.66
N PRO A 268 -17.09 1.49 10.43
CA PRO A 268 -16.66 2.81 10.88
C PRO A 268 -15.34 2.75 11.66
N GLY A 269 -14.34 3.52 11.23
CA GLY A 269 -13.01 3.54 11.86
C GLY A 269 -12.04 2.45 11.39
N ASN A 270 -12.48 1.48 10.56
CA ASN A 270 -11.57 0.49 10.00
C ASN A 270 -10.69 1.09 8.90
N VAL A 271 -9.41 0.74 8.95
CA VAL A 271 -8.40 1.12 7.97
C VAL A 271 -8.03 -0.13 7.16
N TYR A 272 -8.25 -0.06 5.84
CA TYR A 272 -7.95 -1.16 4.93
C TYR A 272 -6.52 -1.02 4.39
N ARG A 273 -5.53 -1.27 5.23
CA ARG A 273 -4.09 -1.11 4.90
C ARG A 273 -3.66 -1.96 3.71
N ILE A 274 -4.38 -3.05 3.42
CA ILE A 274 -4.16 -3.86 2.21
C ILE A 274 -4.31 -3.07 0.88
N PHE A 275 -5.00 -1.93 0.90
CA PHE A 275 -5.19 -1.06 -0.27
C PHE A 275 -4.30 0.18 -0.28
N GLU A 276 -3.47 0.34 0.75
CA GLU A 276 -2.58 1.48 0.95
C GLU A 276 -1.17 1.14 0.46
N PRO A 277 -0.63 1.88 -0.54
CA PRO A 277 0.64 1.53 -1.18
C PRO A 277 1.82 1.41 -0.21
N GLN A 278 1.86 2.22 0.84
CA GLN A 278 2.93 2.22 1.84
C GLN A 278 2.98 0.95 2.70
N TRP A 279 1.89 0.19 2.78
CA TRP A 279 1.82 -1.06 3.54
C TRP A 279 2.13 -2.30 2.71
N LYS A 280 2.15 -2.19 1.37
CA LYS A 280 2.34 -3.33 0.48
C LYS A 280 3.62 -4.11 0.80
N GLU A 281 4.76 -3.42 0.89
CA GLU A 281 6.05 -4.10 1.14
C GLU A 281 6.12 -4.64 2.57
N VAL A 282 5.51 -3.96 3.54
CA VAL A 282 5.37 -4.45 4.93
C VAL A 282 4.59 -5.76 4.97
N ILE A 283 3.49 -5.85 4.24
CA ILE A 283 2.65 -7.06 4.12
C ILE A 283 3.43 -8.21 3.49
N LEU A 284 4.16 -7.95 2.40
CA LEU A 284 4.99 -8.97 1.74
C LEU A 284 6.11 -9.46 2.68
N LEU A 285 6.77 -8.55 3.40
CA LEU A 285 7.76 -8.91 4.39
C LEU A 285 7.15 -9.70 5.55
N TRP A 286 5.94 -9.34 6.01
CA TRP A 286 5.23 -10.06 7.06
C TRP A 286 4.90 -11.50 6.66
N LEU A 287 4.37 -11.72 5.45
CA LEU A 287 4.12 -13.06 4.90
C LEU A 287 5.40 -13.89 4.81
N GLY A 288 6.53 -13.25 4.48
CA GLY A 288 7.83 -13.90 4.34
C GLY A 288 8.57 -14.26 5.63
N ARG A 289 8.06 -13.87 6.81
CA ARG A 289 8.69 -14.13 8.13
C ARG A 289 8.82 -15.63 8.42
N ASP A 290 9.68 -16.03 9.35
CA ASP A 290 9.81 -17.46 9.67
C ASP A 290 8.56 -17.98 10.42
N LYS A 291 8.25 -19.28 10.28
CA LYS A 291 7.11 -19.92 10.97
C LYS A 291 7.22 -19.91 12.49
N THR A 292 8.44 -19.73 13.02
CA THR A 292 8.69 -19.55 14.45
C THR A 292 8.29 -18.16 14.96
N GLU A 293 8.11 -17.19 14.05
CA GLU A 293 7.68 -15.83 14.36
C GLU A 293 6.20 -15.60 14.04
N VAL A 294 5.72 -16.14 12.91
CA VAL A 294 4.32 -16.04 12.45
C VAL A 294 3.90 -17.39 11.90
N LEU A 295 2.86 -17.99 12.48
CA LEU A 295 2.39 -19.33 12.11
C LEU A 295 1.94 -19.40 10.64
N ASN A 296 2.16 -20.56 10.00
CA ASN A 296 1.76 -20.75 8.59
C ASN A 296 0.24 -20.64 8.43
N GLU A 297 -0.51 -21.15 9.39
CA GLU A 297 -1.98 -21.10 9.42
C GLU A 297 -2.49 -19.66 9.39
N GLN A 298 -1.81 -18.76 10.12
CA GLN A 298 -2.17 -17.34 10.17
C GLN A 298 -1.91 -16.64 8.84
N LYS A 299 -0.84 -17.01 8.12
CA LYS A 299 -0.52 -16.47 6.80
C LYS A 299 -1.45 -16.99 5.72
N GLU A 300 -1.77 -18.28 5.77
CA GLU A 300 -2.72 -18.90 4.86
C GLU A 300 -4.12 -18.32 5.04
N GLN A 301 -4.57 -18.15 6.30
CA GLN A 301 -5.83 -17.45 6.61
C GLN A 301 -5.85 -16.03 6.05
N PHE A 302 -4.75 -15.27 6.19
CA PHE A 302 -4.69 -13.93 5.63
C PHE A 302 -4.80 -13.94 4.10
N ILE A 303 -4.08 -14.84 3.43
CA ILE A 303 -4.15 -14.98 1.96
C ILE A 303 -5.55 -15.39 1.51
N LEU A 304 -6.22 -16.29 2.22
CA LEU A 304 -7.61 -16.67 1.96
C LEU A 304 -8.54 -15.45 2.08
N ASN A 305 -8.42 -14.66 3.14
CA ASN A 305 -9.22 -13.44 3.32
C ASN A 305 -8.96 -12.39 2.23
N LEU A 306 -7.76 -12.33 1.65
CA LEU A 306 -7.45 -11.49 0.49
C LEU A 306 -8.09 -12.02 -0.81
N VAL A 307 -8.09 -13.33 -1.00
CA VAL A 307 -8.66 -14.00 -2.18
C VAL A 307 -10.19 -13.95 -2.17
N GLU A 308 -10.79 -14.11 -0.99
CA GLU A 308 -12.23 -14.15 -0.77
C GLU A 308 -12.82 -12.78 -0.43
N PHE A 309 -12.03 -11.71 -0.50
CA PHE A 309 -12.50 -10.35 -0.18
C PHE A 309 -13.72 -9.98 -1.04
N ASP A 310 -14.87 -9.78 -0.39
CA ASP A 310 -16.10 -9.35 -1.04
C ASP A 310 -16.34 -7.86 -0.83
N ASP A 311 -16.25 -7.07 -1.89
CA ASP A 311 -16.50 -5.63 -1.78
C ASP A 311 -18.00 -5.26 -1.80
N GLY A 312 -18.90 -6.24 -1.95
CA GLY A 312 -20.35 -6.04 -2.01
C GLY A 312 -20.82 -5.23 -3.22
N ILE A 313 -19.93 -5.00 -4.20
CA ILE A 313 -20.17 -4.11 -5.35
C ILE A 313 -19.97 -4.86 -6.67
N ASN A 314 -18.74 -4.94 -7.18
CA ASN A 314 -18.42 -5.52 -8.49
C ASN A 314 -16.97 -6.03 -8.51
N SER A 315 -16.46 -6.42 -7.34
CA SER A 315 -15.13 -6.97 -7.11
C SER A 315 -13.97 -6.06 -7.52
N PHE A 316 -14.15 -4.74 -7.61
CA PHE A 316 -13.05 -3.81 -7.84
C PHE A 316 -12.01 -3.91 -6.72
N TYR A 317 -12.44 -3.88 -5.46
CA TYR A 317 -11.52 -4.05 -4.32
C TYR A 317 -11.18 -5.52 -4.07
N GLY A 318 -12.08 -6.44 -4.43
CA GLY A 318 -11.80 -7.89 -4.46
C GLY A 318 -10.61 -8.22 -5.38
N ILE A 319 -10.57 -7.69 -6.60
CA ILE A 319 -9.45 -7.90 -7.55
C ILE A 319 -8.17 -7.25 -7.01
N ARG A 320 -8.25 -6.06 -6.40
CA ARG A 320 -7.08 -5.41 -5.76
C ARG A 320 -6.52 -6.26 -4.62
N ALA A 321 -7.37 -6.84 -3.77
CA ALA A 321 -6.96 -7.74 -2.70
C ALA A 321 -6.35 -9.03 -3.26
N PHE A 322 -6.95 -9.59 -4.31
CA PHE A 322 -6.46 -10.77 -5.02
C PHE A 322 -5.06 -10.55 -5.61
N PHE A 323 -4.77 -9.37 -6.17
CA PHE A 323 -3.43 -9.02 -6.66
C PHE A 323 -2.39 -8.96 -5.54
N LEU A 324 -2.77 -8.51 -4.35
CA LEU A 324 -1.90 -8.57 -3.18
C LEU A 324 -1.65 -10.02 -2.74
N ALA A 325 -2.68 -10.87 -2.74
CA ALA A 325 -2.53 -12.30 -2.48
C ALA A 325 -1.58 -12.98 -3.46
N ALA A 326 -1.71 -12.70 -4.76
CA ALA A 326 -0.82 -13.20 -5.81
C ALA A 326 0.63 -12.75 -5.62
N SER A 327 0.85 -11.50 -5.18
CA SER A 327 2.21 -11.05 -4.82
C SER A 327 2.71 -11.76 -3.55
N GLY A 328 1.81 -12.07 -2.62
CA GLY A 328 2.09 -12.68 -1.32
C GLY A 328 2.50 -14.15 -1.39
N ILE A 329 1.97 -14.94 -2.33
CA ILE A 329 2.34 -16.36 -2.49
C ILE A 329 3.82 -16.54 -2.88
N ALA A 330 4.47 -15.49 -3.37
CA ALA A 330 5.90 -15.51 -3.64
C ALA A 330 6.77 -15.39 -2.37
N GLU A 331 6.19 -14.98 -1.24
CA GLU A 331 6.86 -14.86 0.06
C GLU A 331 6.51 -16.01 1.00
N PHE A 332 5.42 -16.74 0.74
CA PHE A 332 4.93 -17.81 1.59
C PHE A 332 4.65 -19.06 0.76
N THR A 333 5.33 -20.17 1.07
CA THR A 333 5.14 -21.46 0.37
C THR A 333 4.62 -22.57 1.29
N GLY A 334 4.34 -22.25 2.56
CA GLY A 334 3.97 -23.21 3.59
C GLY A 334 2.48 -23.54 3.67
N PHE A 335 1.77 -23.53 2.54
CA PHE A 335 0.33 -23.79 2.46
C PHE A 335 -0.03 -25.22 2.85
N VAL A 336 -1.13 -25.38 3.59
CA VAL A 336 -1.78 -26.66 3.87
C VAL A 336 -2.50 -27.15 2.62
N GLU A 337 -3.24 -26.27 1.94
CA GLU A 337 -3.84 -26.59 0.64
C GLU A 337 -2.86 -26.29 -0.51
N CYS A 338 -2.23 -27.34 -1.04
CA CYS A 338 -1.26 -27.20 -2.13
C CYS A 338 -1.85 -26.59 -3.42
N SER A 339 -3.18 -26.63 -3.63
CA SER A 339 -3.87 -26.12 -4.82
C SER A 339 -4.15 -24.62 -4.79
N LEU A 340 -4.23 -23.97 -3.62
CA LEU A 340 -4.60 -22.56 -3.53
C LEU A 340 -3.64 -21.65 -4.31
N PRO A 341 -2.30 -21.77 -4.20
CA PRO A 341 -1.38 -20.95 -4.99
C PRO A 341 -1.55 -21.15 -6.50
N ASP A 342 -1.80 -22.39 -6.94
CA ASP A 342 -2.00 -22.69 -8.36
C ASP A 342 -3.30 -22.06 -8.88
N ALA A 343 -4.37 -22.08 -8.08
CA ALA A 343 -5.65 -21.43 -8.39
C ALA A 343 -5.51 -19.90 -8.46
N ILE A 344 -4.74 -19.30 -7.54
CA ILE A 344 -4.44 -17.86 -7.56
C ILE A 344 -3.70 -17.50 -8.86
N VAL A 345 -2.63 -18.22 -9.20
CA VAL A 345 -1.86 -17.96 -10.43
C VAL A 345 -2.73 -18.13 -11.67
N ALA A 346 -3.50 -19.21 -11.75
CA ALA A 346 -4.40 -19.47 -12.88
C ALA A 346 -5.43 -18.34 -13.07
N ARG A 347 -5.98 -17.79 -11.99
CA ARG A 347 -6.90 -16.65 -12.05
C ARG A 347 -6.23 -15.39 -12.58
N VAL A 348 -5.03 -15.04 -12.09
CA VAL A 348 -4.30 -13.86 -12.57
C VAL A 348 -3.88 -14.03 -14.03
N VAL A 349 -3.45 -15.23 -14.45
CA VAL A 349 -3.15 -15.54 -15.85
C VAL A 349 -4.39 -15.36 -16.73
N ASN A 350 -5.56 -15.83 -16.29
CA ASN A 350 -6.81 -15.63 -17.00
C ASN A 350 -7.17 -14.15 -17.15
N TRP A 351 -6.97 -13.32 -16.11
CA TRP A 351 -7.15 -11.88 -16.22
C TRP A 351 -6.12 -11.19 -17.11
N ALA A 352 -4.86 -11.65 -17.10
CA ALA A 352 -3.77 -11.08 -17.87
C ALA A 352 -3.91 -11.29 -19.39
N PHE A 353 -4.38 -12.48 -19.80
CA PHE A 353 -4.37 -12.91 -21.20
C PHE A 353 -5.75 -13.23 -21.76
N GLY A 354 -6.74 -13.50 -20.89
CA GLY A 354 -8.04 -13.99 -21.28
C GLY A 354 -8.08 -15.49 -21.51
N TYR A 355 -9.18 -15.91 -22.10
CA TYR A 355 -9.31 -17.21 -22.73
C TYR A 355 -10.07 -17.04 -24.04
N PHE A 356 -9.96 -18.04 -24.89
CA PHE A 356 -10.72 -18.08 -26.12
C PHE A 356 -11.86 -19.07 -25.98
N ASP A 357 -13.07 -18.59 -26.25
CA ASP A 357 -14.27 -19.41 -26.21
C ASP A 357 -14.48 -20.07 -27.58
N PHE A 358 -14.21 -21.37 -27.65
CA PHE A 358 -14.37 -22.17 -28.86
C PHE A 358 -15.84 -22.34 -29.28
N GLN A 359 -16.80 -22.13 -28.39
CA GLN A 359 -18.23 -22.25 -28.71
C GLN A 359 -18.77 -20.96 -29.33
N THR A 360 -18.37 -19.81 -28.79
CA THR A 360 -18.81 -18.50 -29.31
C THR A 360 -17.86 -17.92 -30.36
N HIS A 361 -16.77 -18.63 -30.68
CA HIS A 361 -15.68 -18.15 -31.52
C HIS A 361 -15.21 -16.74 -31.11
N GLY A 362 -15.18 -16.49 -29.79
CA GLY A 362 -15.07 -15.16 -29.22
C GLY A 362 -13.92 -15.06 -28.23
N TRP A 363 -13.10 -14.02 -28.37
CA TRP A 363 -12.05 -13.74 -27.40
C TRP A 363 -12.63 -13.13 -26.12
N CYS A 364 -12.30 -13.74 -24.99
CA CYS A 364 -12.76 -13.31 -23.67
C CYS A 364 -11.60 -12.73 -22.87
N ASN A 365 -11.29 -11.46 -23.11
CA ASN A 365 -10.63 -10.62 -22.12
C ASN A 365 -11.26 -9.23 -22.19
N LYS A 366 -12.03 -8.97 -21.13
CA LYS A 366 -13.07 -7.95 -21.14
C LYS A 366 -12.54 -6.58 -20.65
N PHE A 367 -11.35 -6.51 -20.05
CA PHE A 367 -10.89 -5.33 -19.30
C PHE A 367 -9.38 -5.08 -19.45
N PRO A 368 -8.95 -4.23 -20.40
CA PRO A 368 -7.53 -3.93 -20.65
C PRO A 368 -6.73 -3.47 -19.41
N GLY A 369 -7.31 -2.65 -18.54
CA GLY A 369 -6.65 -2.13 -17.34
C GLY A 369 -6.38 -3.19 -16.27
N ILE A 370 -7.29 -4.16 -16.12
CA ILE A 370 -7.06 -5.34 -15.28
C ILE A 370 -5.98 -6.23 -15.91
N ALA A 371 -6.02 -6.43 -17.22
CA ALA A 371 -5.06 -7.28 -17.92
C ALA A 371 -3.62 -6.74 -17.80
N GLU A 372 -3.45 -5.43 -17.93
CA GLU A 372 -2.16 -4.76 -17.73
C GLU A 372 -1.62 -4.95 -16.31
N GLN A 373 -2.46 -4.71 -15.30
CA GLN A 373 -2.06 -4.89 -13.91
C GLN A 373 -1.80 -6.35 -13.56
N SER A 374 -2.59 -7.27 -14.10
CA SER A 374 -2.39 -8.70 -13.92
C SER A 374 -1.01 -9.12 -14.47
N ARG A 375 -0.61 -8.63 -15.65
CA ARG A 375 0.74 -8.87 -16.19
C ARG A 375 1.85 -8.32 -15.29
N ALA A 376 1.66 -7.14 -14.71
CA ALA A 376 2.62 -6.57 -13.76
C ALA A 376 2.69 -7.35 -12.43
N VAL A 377 1.56 -7.89 -11.97
CA VAL A 377 1.46 -8.74 -10.77
C VAL A 377 2.13 -10.09 -10.99
N LEU A 378 1.96 -10.72 -12.16
CA LEU A 378 2.62 -12.00 -12.49
C LEU A 378 4.15 -11.94 -12.36
N GLN A 379 4.75 -10.77 -12.58
CA GLN A 379 6.20 -10.56 -12.38
C GLN A 379 6.61 -10.55 -10.90
N GLN A 380 5.67 -10.34 -9.98
CA GLN A 380 5.90 -10.27 -8.53
C GLN A 380 5.45 -11.56 -7.80
N THR A 381 4.72 -12.43 -8.48
CA THR A 381 4.19 -13.73 -8.04
C THR A 381 5.28 -14.83 -8.07
N ASP A 382 4.94 -16.04 -7.60
CA ASP A 382 5.78 -17.23 -7.71
C ASP A 382 6.07 -17.57 -9.19
N ARG A 383 7.29 -17.28 -9.62
CA ARG A 383 7.75 -17.41 -11.01
C ARG A 383 7.62 -18.83 -11.54
N SER A 384 7.95 -19.85 -10.74
CA SER A 384 7.85 -21.25 -11.15
C SER A 384 6.41 -21.63 -11.46
N LYS A 385 5.47 -21.25 -10.57
CA LYS A 385 4.05 -21.53 -10.78
C LYS A 385 3.49 -20.77 -11.98
N VAL A 386 3.91 -19.53 -12.20
CA VAL A 386 3.49 -18.76 -13.40
C VAL A 386 3.99 -19.45 -14.67
N ILE A 387 5.26 -19.85 -14.74
CA ILE A 387 5.82 -20.60 -15.87
C ILE A 387 5.02 -21.89 -16.12
N ASP A 388 4.73 -22.66 -15.07
CA ASP A 388 3.97 -23.90 -15.18
C ASP A 388 2.56 -23.66 -15.76
N VAL A 389 1.86 -22.63 -15.30
CA VAL A 389 0.52 -22.30 -15.76
C VAL A 389 0.53 -21.80 -17.21
N LEU A 390 1.46 -20.91 -17.58
CA LEU A 390 1.57 -20.42 -18.95
C LEU A 390 1.94 -21.54 -19.94
N THR A 391 2.84 -22.45 -19.54
CA THR A 391 3.22 -23.60 -20.35
C THR A 391 2.04 -24.54 -20.60
N LYS A 392 1.17 -24.74 -19.59
CA LYS A 392 -0.06 -25.56 -19.71
C LYS A 392 -1.19 -24.86 -20.46
N LEU A 393 -1.18 -23.53 -20.54
CA LEU A 393 -2.23 -22.74 -21.19
C LEU A 393 -2.16 -22.82 -22.72
N LEU A 394 -0.96 -22.88 -23.29
CA LEU A 394 -0.70 -22.76 -24.72
C LEU A 394 -1.20 -23.93 -25.62
N PRO A 395 -1.07 -25.22 -25.23
CA PRO A 395 -1.28 -26.34 -26.16
C PRO A 395 -2.63 -26.37 -26.90
N PRO A 396 -3.79 -26.18 -26.26
CA PRO A 396 -5.09 -26.25 -26.95
C PRO A 396 -5.23 -25.20 -28.06
N TYR A 397 -4.62 -24.03 -27.88
CA TYR A 397 -4.69 -22.93 -28.85
C TYR A 397 -3.72 -23.14 -30.01
N ILE A 398 -2.54 -23.70 -29.74
CA ILE A 398 -1.54 -24.04 -30.76
C ILE A 398 -2.05 -25.18 -31.65
N GLU A 399 -2.64 -26.21 -31.06
CA GLU A 399 -3.26 -27.32 -31.80
C GLU A 399 -4.33 -26.78 -32.76
N HIS A 400 -5.22 -25.92 -32.29
CA HIS A 400 -6.25 -25.30 -33.13
C HIS A 400 -5.65 -24.43 -34.26
N LEU A 401 -4.65 -23.60 -33.97
CA LEU A 401 -3.96 -22.80 -35.00
C LEU A 401 -3.23 -23.68 -36.03
N THR A 402 -2.69 -24.82 -35.60
CA THR A 402 -2.02 -25.79 -36.48
C THR A 402 -3.02 -26.53 -37.38
N GLU A 403 -4.19 -26.86 -36.86
CA GLU A 403 -5.28 -27.40 -37.69
C GLU A 403 -5.74 -26.40 -38.75
N LEU A 404 -5.87 -25.12 -38.38
CA LEU A 404 -6.23 -24.04 -39.31
C LEU A 404 -5.14 -23.81 -40.38
N SER A 405 -3.85 -23.83 -40.00
CA SER A 405 -2.74 -23.65 -40.95
C SER A 405 -2.63 -24.81 -41.96
N ASN A 406 -2.91 -26.04 -41.52
CA ASN A 406 -2.91 -27.22 -42.40
C ASN A 406 -4.06 -27.24 -43.42
N ILE A 407 -5.15 -26.50 -43.18
CA ILE A 407 -6.25 -26.33 -44.15
C ILE A 407 -5.85 -25.41 -45.32
N HIS A 408 -4.86 -24.52 -45.12
CA HIS A 408 -4.40 -23.53 -46.11
C HIS A 408 -3.15 -23.96 -46.90
N GLN A 409 -2.95 -25.28 -47.04
CA GLN A 409 -1.73 -25.98 -47.48
C GLN A 409 -0.99 -25.52 -48.75
N ASP A 410 -1.46 -24.53 -49.51
CA ASP A 410 -0.82 -24.05 -50.75
C ASP A 410 -0.53 -22.54 -50.82
N ASN A 411 -0.76 -21.74 -49.78
CA ASN A 411 -0.29 -20.33 -49.73
C ASN A 411 -0.06 -19.85 -48.29
N LEU A 412 0.91 -18.94 -48.12
CA LEU A 412 1.02 -18.05 -46.95
C LEU A 412 -0.38 -17.57 -46.55
N VAL A 413 -0.74 -17.68 -45.27
CA VAL A 413 -2.03 -17.19 -44.75
C VAL A 413 -2.16 -15.71 -45.14
N PRO A 414 -3.16 -15.29 -45.95
CA PRO A 414 -3.26 -13.93 -46.44
C PRO A 414 -3.36 -12.92 -45.28
N LYS A 415 -2.82 -11.70 -45.46
CA LYS A 415 -2.98 -10.59 -44.50
C LYS A 415 -4.43 -10.33 -44.08
N GLU A 416 -5.41 -10.70 -44.91
CA GLU A 416 -6.82 -10.57 -44.61
C GLU A 416 -7.31 -11.53 -43.50
N CYS A 417 -6.69 -12.71 -43.31
CA CYS A 417 -7.00 -13.61 -42.19
C CYS A 417 -6.48 -13.08 -40.84
N ILE A 418 -5.49 -12.19 -40.86
CA ILE A 418 -4.94 -11.53 -39.65
C ILE A 418 -5.94 -10.50 -39.07
N LEU A 419 -6.92 -10.07 -39.86
CA LEU A 419 -7.96 -9.13 -39.43
C LEU A 419 -9.22 -9.82 -38.86
N GLY A 420 -9.25 -11.16 -38.82
CA GLY A 420 -10.36 -11.98 -38.32
C GLY A 420 -10.04 -12.78 -37.04
N TYR A 421 -10.93 -13.72 -36.71
CA TYR A 421 -10.86 -14.64 -35.57
C TYR A 421 -9.49 -15.33 -35.40
N ASP A 422 -8.86 -15.74 -36.51
CA ASP A 422 -7.55 -16.41 -36.52
C ASP A 422 -6.40 -15.49 -36.10
N GLY A 423 -6.49 -14.20 -36.44
CA GLY A 423 -5.51 -13.18 -36.05
C GLY A 423 -5.50 -12.89 -34.55
N ALA A 424 -6.68 -12.85 -33.91
CA ALA A 424 -6.80 -12.65 -32.46
C ALA A 424 -6.24 -13.85 -31.67
N LEU A 425 -6.48 -15.07 -32.16
CA LEU A 425 -5.93 -16.29 -31.56
C LEU A 425 -4.41 -16.36 -31.71
N LEU A 426 -3.88 -16.01 -32.88
CA LEU A 426 -2.44 -15.89 -33.12
C LEU A 426 -1.79 -14.85 -32.21
N GLN A 427 -2.41 -13.67 -32.08
CA GLN A 427 -1.93 -12.62 -31.18
C GLN A 427 -1.89 -13.09 -29.72
N PHE A 428 -2.91 -13.83 -29.27
CA PHE A 428 -2.93 -14.43 -27.93
C PHE A 428 -1.76 -15.38 -27.72
N VAL A 429 -1.57 -16.36 -28.62
CA VAL A 429 -0.48 -17.33 -28.51
C VAL A 429 0.86 -16.61 -28.46
N VAL A 430 1.07 -15.64 -29.35
CA VAL A 430 2.27 -14.81 -29.37
C VAL A 430 2.49 -14.08 -28.05
N ILE A 431 1.48 -13.38 -27.51
CA ILE A 431 1.63 -12.60 -26.28
C ILE A 431 1.93 -13.51 -25.07
N VAL A 432 1.28 -14.67 -24.99
CA VAL A 432 1.51 -15.65 -23.92
C VAL A 432 2.91 -16.26 -24.04
N THR A 433 3.34 -16.64 -25.25
CA THR A 433 4.69 -17.15 -25.52
C THR A 433 5.77 -16.10 -25.22
N LEU A 434 5.57 -14.84 -25.61
CA LEU A 434 6.47 -13.73 -25.26
C LEU A 434 6.55 -13.51 -23.75
N SER A 435 5.43 -13.58 -23.05
CA SER A 435 5.39 -13.44 -21.60
C SER A 435 6.11 -14.59 -20.90
N LEU A 436 5.99 -15.81 -21.44
CA LEU A 436 6.74 -16.97 -20.98
C LEU A 436 8.24 -16.79 -21.21
N LEU A 437 8.67 -16.32 -22.38
CA LEU A 437 10.09 -16.03 -22.67
C LEU A 437 10.67 -14.88 -21.83
N LYS A 438 9.86 -13.88 -21.47
CA LYS A 438 10.27 -12.83 -20.53
C LYS A 438 10.50 -13.38 -19.11
N LEU A 439 9.76 -14.42 -18.73
CA LEU A 439 9.89 -15.09 -17.43
C LEU A 439 10.88 -16.25 -17.46
N ASP A 440 11.20 -16.81 -18.61
CA ASP A 440 12.15 -17.91 -18.77
C ASP A 440 12.68 -17.87 -20.20
N SER A 441 13.78 -17.13 -20.39
CA SER A 441 14.38 -16.95 -21.71
C SER A 441 14.90 -18.26 -22.30
N GLU A 442 15.12 -19.28 -21.47
CA GLU A 442 15.60 -20.61 -21.86
C GLU A 442 14.48 -21.65 -22.02
N ASN A 443 13.21 -21.21 -21.99
CA ASN A 443 12.08 -22.12 -22.17
C ASN A 443 12.01 -22.70 -23.59
N ASP A 444 12.50 -23.93 -23.78
CA ASP A 444 12.56 -24.61 -25.09
C ASP A 444 11.19 -24.66 -25.78
N TYR A 445 10.14 -24.96 -25.03
CA TYR A 445 8.78 -25.04 -25.59
C TYR A 445 8.32 -23.68 -26.16
N ALA A 446 8.55 -22.60 -25.41
CA ALA A 446 8.24 -21.25 -25.87
C ALA A 446 9.11 -20.82 -27.06
N LYS A 447 10.40 -21.18 -27.06
CA LYS A 447 11.32 -20.90 -28.18
C LYS A 447 10.84 -21.58 -29.46
N GLU A 448 10.54 -22.88 -29.41
CA GLU A 448 10.08 -23.64 -30.57
C GLU A 448 8.71 -23.17 -31.05
N THR A 449 7.79 -22.85 -30.12
CA THR A 449 6.50 -22.23 -30.45
C THR A 449 6.70 -20.92 -31.22
N MET A 450 7.56 -20.02 -30.72
CA MET A 450 7.82 -18.74 -31.39
C MET A 450 8.45 -18.95 -32.79
N LYS A 451 9.43 -19.86 -32.92
CA LYS A 451 10.05 -20.18 -34.21
C LYS A 451 9.04 -20.70 -35.24
N TYR A 452 8.13 -21.59 -34.83
CA TYR A 452 7.07 -22.14 -35.68
C TYR A 452 6.16 -21.03 -36.21
N PHE A 453 5.66 -20.16 -35.34
CA PHE A 453 4.76 -19.07 -35.75
C PHE A 453 5.45 -17.99 -36.59
N MET A 454 6.72 -17.66 -36.30
CA MET A 454 7.52 -16.74 -37.13
C MET A 454 7.77 -17.26 -38.55
N HIS A 455 7.76 -18.58 -38.78
CA HIS A 455 7.94 -19.17 -40.11
C HIS A 455 6.63 -19.24 -40.92
N ILE A 456 5.48 -19.35 -40.25
CA ILE A 456 4.19 -19.68 -40.90
C ILE A 456 3.37 -18.44 -41.25
N PHE A 457 3.43 -17.41 -40.40
CA PHE A 457 2.66 -16.18 -40.60
C PHE A 457 3.60 -15.10 -41.14
N GLU A 458 3.22 -14.39 -42.22
CA GLU A 458 3.93 -13.17 -42.65
C GLU A 458 4.14 -12.26 -41.44
N PRO A 459 5.26 -11.52 -41.34
CA PRO A 459 5.58 -10.79 -40.13
C PRO A 459 4.49 -9.76 -39.87
N ILE A 460 3.69 -10.05 -38.84
CA ILE A 460 2.93 -9.08 -38.06
C ILE A 460 3.91 -7.96 -37.71
N ASP A 461 3.48 -6.70 -37.62
CA ASP A 461 4.34 -5.60 -37.17
C ASP A 461 4.78 -5.87 -35.71
N TRP A 462 5.85 -6.65 -35.54
CA TRP A 462 6.42 -7.00 -34.25
C TRP A 462 7.04 -5.74 -33.65
N HIS A 463 6.61 -5.33 -32.45
CA HIS A 463 7.32 -4.28 -31.73
C HIS A 463 8.71 -4.78 -31.34
N ILE A 464 9.75 -4.30 -32.03
CA ILE A 464 11.17 -4.65 -31.82
C ILE A 464 11.62 -4.48 -30.36
N GLY A 465 10.97 -3.60 -29.59
CA GLY A 465 11.24 -3.43 -28.16
C GLY A 465 10.95 -4.67 -27.30
N ASP A 466 9.97 -5.50 -27.71
CA ASP A 466 9.63 -6.75 -27.01
C ASP A 466 10.58 -7.91 -27.35
N LEU A 467 11.30 -7.82 -28.48
CA LEU A 467 12.23 -8.83 -28.98
C LEU A 467 13.64 -8.69 -28.41
N LYS A 468 13.96 -7.58 -27.72
CA LYS A 468 15.29 -7.31 -27.13
C LYS A 468 15.66 -8.27 -25.99
N TYR A 469 14.69 -9.02 -25.46
CA TYR A 469 14.85 -9.96 -24.35
C TYR A 469 15.04 -11.42 -24.80
N MET A 470 15.08 -11.68 -26.11
CA MET A 470 15.25 -13.02 -26.68
C MET A 470 16.74 -13.35 -26.85
N SER A 471 17.10 -14.63 -26.75
CA SER A 471 18.47 -15.12 -26.97
C SER A 471 19.00 -14.75 -28.37
N ASP A 472 20.33 -14.75 -28.52
CA ASP A 472 21.02 -14.50 -29.80
C ASP A 472 20.50 -15.39 -30.96
N ASP A 473 19.82 -16.50 -30.64
CA ASP A 473 19.23 -17.45 -31.60
C ASP A 473 18.15 -16.85 -32.51
N PHE A 474 17.50 -15.75 -32.08
CA PHE A 474 16.41 -15.11 -32.82
C PHE A 474 16.88 -13.94 -33.71
N ILE A 475 18.11 -13.46 -33.52
CA ILE A 475 18.70 -12.35 -34.31
C ILE A 475 18.69 -12.66 -35.83
N PRO A 476 19.06 -13.86 -36.31
CA PRO A 476 19.08 -14.16 -37.74
C PRO A 476 17.67 -14.14 -38.38
N LEU A 477 16.64 -14.53 -37.60
CA LEU A 477 15.23 -14.50 -38.02
C LEU A 477 14.71 -13.05 -38.13
N ILE A 478 15.11 -12.19 -37.19
CA ILE A 478 14.76 -10.76 -37.17
C ILE A 478 15.45 -10.01 -38.31
N GLU A 479 16.72 -10.30 -38.59
CA GLU A 479 17.48 -9.71 -39.70
C GLU A 479 16.91 -10.12 -41.06
N SER A 480 16.47 -11.38 -41.20
CA SER A 480 15.75 -11.88 -42.39
C SER A 480 14.42 -11.14 -42.61
N ALA A 481 13.62 -10.94 -41.56
CA ALA A 481 12.33 -10.25 -41.63
C ALA A 481 12.45 -8.73 -41.91
N SER A 482 13.49 -8.09 -41.36
CA SER A 482 13.73 -6.63 -41.52
C SER A 482 14.32 -6.27 -42.89
N THR A 483 14.91 -7.21 -43.63
CA THR A 483 15.39 -6.99 -45.00
C THR A 483 14.23 -6.93 -46.03
N TYR A 484 13.02 -7.39 -45.66
CA TYR A 484 11.87 -7.48 -46.56
C TYR A 484 10.81 -6.37 -46.38
N PHE A 485 10.80 -5.66 -45.25
CA PHE A 485 9.80 -4.63 -44.93
C PHE A 485 10.41 -3.27 -44.65
N GLY A 486 10.10 -2.28 -45.50
CA GLY A 486 10.35 -0.87 -45.22
C GLY A 486 9.50 -0.41 -44.04
N PHE A 487 10.17 -0.09 -42.93
CA PHE A 487 9.58 0.38 -41.67
C PHE A 487 8.55 1.50 -41.86
N ASN A 488 7.29 1.26 -41.51
CA ASN A 488 6.31 2.31 -41.23
C ASN A 488 6.04 2.37 -39.73
N LYS A 489 6.21 3.56 -39.17
CA LYS A 489 6.09 3.91 -37.75
C LYS A 489 4.63 4.11 -37.32
N GLU A 490 3.69 3.38 -37.93
CA GLU A 490 2.26 3.68 -37.89
C GLU A 490 1.37 2.44 -37.64
N PHE A 491 1.64 1.65 -36.60
CA PHE A 491 0.61 0.75 -36.04
C PHE A 491 0.55 0.88 -34.52
N GLY A 492 0.06 2.04 -34.09
CA GLY A 492 -0.60 2.24 -32.80
C GLY A 492 -2.05 2.68 -32.99
N GLN A 493 -2.65 2.38 -34.15
CA GLN A 493 -3.99 2.84 -34.54
C GLN A 493 -4.71 1.80 -35.42
N SER A 494 -5.27 0.77 -34.80
CA SER A 494 -6.46 0.09 -35.31
C SER A 494 -7.24 -0.34 -34.07
N SER A 495 -8.33 0.29 -33.62
CA SER A 495 -9.39 1.07 -34.27
C SER A 495 -9.83 2.21 -33.34
N ASN A 496 -8.89 2.96 -32.77
CA ASN A 496 -9.21 4.20 -32.07
C ASN A 496 -9.35 5.32 -33.11
N GLN A 497 -10.58 5.74 -33.42
CA GLN A 497 -10.79 7.10 -33.90
C GLN A 497 -10.16 8.04 -32.86
N LYS A 498 -8.97 8.59 -33.13
CA LYS A 498 -8.39 9.65 -32.32
C LYS A 498 -9.28 10.88 -32.45
N ALA A 499 -10.31 10.95 -31.62
CA ALA A 499 -11.05 12.17 -31.42
C ALA A 499 -10.15 13.13 -30.66
N HIS A 500 -9.85 14.27 -31.27
CA HIS A 500 -9.10 15.33 -30.63
C HIS A 500 -9.80 15.75 -29.33
N ILE A 501 -9.08 15.71 -28.19
CA ILE A 501 -9.52 16.40 -26.97
C ILE A 501 -9.61 17.89 -27.32
N GLY A 502 -10.80 18.47 -27.19
CA GLY A 502 -11.00 19.89 -27.47
C GLY A 502 -10.38 20.73 -26.35
N SER A 503 -9.87 21.93 -26.64
CA SER A 503 -9.31 22.83 -25.62
C SER A 503 -10.31 23.31 -24.55
N LYS A 504 -11.60 22.96 -24.70
CA LYS A 504 -12.69 23.25 -23.77
C LYS A 504 -13.18 22.02 -22.98
N ASP A 505 -12.66 20.83 -23.26
CA ASP A 505 -13.11 19.60 -22.59
C ASP A 505 -12.51 19.55 -21.16
N THR A 506 -13.34 19.74 -20.13
CA THR A 506 -13.01 19.52 -18.71
C THR A 506 -13.71 18.27 -18.18
N VAL A 507 -13.21 17.67 -17.09
CA VAL A 507 -13.86 16.53 -16.41
C VAL A 507 -15.32 16.86 -16.07
N GLU A 508 -15.58 18.06 -15.53
CA GLU A 508 -16.92 18.56 -15.23
C GLU A 508 -17.80 18.71 -16.48
N SER A 509 -17.26 19.29 -17.56
CA SER A 509 -17.99 19.45 -18.82
C SER A 509 -18.39 18.10 -19.42
N LEU A 510 -17.51 17.10 -19.38
CA LEU A 510 -17.82 15.75 -19.89
C LEU A 510 -18.84 15.05 -19.00
N ILE A 511 -18.76 15.19 -17.68
CA ILE A 511 -19.75 14.63 -16.75
C ILE A 511 -21.14 15.24 -16.98
N GLN A 512 -21.20 16.55 -17.22
CA GLN A 512 -22.46 17.21 -17.58
C GLN A 512 -23.02 16.66 -18.90
N GLN A 513 -22.18 16.49 -19.92
CA GLN A 513 -22.61 15.90 -21.19
C GLN A 513 -23.02 14.43 -21.07
N ILE A 514 -22.40 13.65 -20.17
CA ILE A 514 -22.81 12.27 -19.87
C ILE A 514 -24.18 12.25 -19.20
N SER A 515 -24.45 13.22 -18.32
CA SER A 515 -25.70 13.30 -17.56
C SER A 515 -26.87 13.79 -18.41
N ASP A 516 -26.64 14.75 -19.30
CA ASP A 516 -27.67 15.40 -20.11
C ASP A 516 -28.04 14.61 -21.38
N ASN A 517 -27.18 13.68 -21.82
CA ASN A 517 -27.38 12.95 -23.06
C ASN A 517 -28.13 11.63 -22.84
N GLN A 518 -28.89 11.22 -23.87
CA GLN A 518 -29.65 9.97 -23.91
C GLN A 518 -29.08 8.99 -24.95
N GLU A 519 -28.15 9.43 -25.82
CA GLU A 519 -27.52 8.59 -26.84
C GLU A 519 -26.30 7.85 -26.28
N GLU A 520 -26.40 6.53 -26.17
CA GLU A 520 -25.36 5.64 -25.63
C GLU A 520 -24.00 5.77 -26.33
N ASN A 521 -23.99 5.96 -27.65
CA ASN A 521 -22.74 6.13 -28.40
C ASN A 521 -21.99 7.41 -27.98
N ILE A 522 -22.72 8.49 -27.71
CA ILE A 522 -22.13 9.76 -27.26
C ILE A 522 -21.68 9.63 -25.80
N ILE A 523 -22.48 8.96 -24.96
CA ILE A 523 -22.10 8.67 -23.57
C ILE A 523 -20.81 7.84 -23.52
N SER A 524 -20.74 6.74 -24.26
CA SER A 524 -19.56 5.88 -24.35
C SER A 524 -18.32 6.66 -24.82
N HIS A 525 -18.48 7.50 -25.84
CA HIS A 525 -17.41 8.36 -26.35
C HIS A 525 -16.92 9.37 -25.30
N ASN A 526 -17.84 9.98 -24.56
CA ASN A 526 -17.51 10.94 -23.52
C ASN A 526 -16.84 10.27 -22.31
N ILE A 527 -17.21 9.04 -21.96
CA ILE A 527 -16.56 8.24 -20.91
C ILE A 527 -15.14 7.83 -21.35
N TRP A 528 -14.96 7.45 -22.62
CA TRP A 528 -13.62 7.21 -23.17
C TRP A 528 -12.74 8.47 -23.09
N LYS A 529 -13.26 9.64 -23.46
CA LYS A 529 -12.55 10.92 -23.28
C LYS A 529 -12.26 11.22 -21.81
N LEU A 530 -13.21 10.92 -20.92
CA LEU A 530 -13.06 11.11 -19.49
C LEU A 530 -11.87 10.30 -18.96
N LYS A 531 -11.70 9.04 -19.40
CA LYS A 531 -10.53 8.21 -19.09
C LYS A 531 -9.20 8.90 -19.44
N GLU A 532 -9.07 9.43 -20.66
CA GLU A 532 -7.83 10.11 -21.05
C GLU A 532 -7.58 11.42 -20.27
N LEU A 533 -8.63 12.10 -19.80
CA LEU A 533 -8.51 13.34 -19.05
C LEU A 533 -8.19 13.10 -17.58
N ILE A 534 -8.78 12.10 -16.93
CA ILE A 534 -8.52 11.79 -15.52
C ILE A 534 -7.06 11.35 -15.30
N GLU A 535 -6.43 10.74 -16.31
CA GLU A 535 -5.00 10.40 -16.27
C GLU A 535 -4.08 11.63 -16.39
N LYS A 536 -4.57 12.76 -16.92
CA LYS A 536 -3.76 13.96 -17.24
C LYS A 536 -4.04 15.16 -16.35
N GLN A 537 -5.22 15.26 -15.76
CA GLN A 537 -5.61 16.37 -14.88
C GLN A 537 -5.37 16.01 -13.40
N GLN A 538 -5.10 17.02 -12.57
CA GLN A 538 -4.86 16.82 -11.13
C GLN A 538 -5.96 17.45 -10.24
N ASN A 539 -6.89 18.23 -10.82
CA ASN A 539 -7.93 18.96 -10.09
C ASN A 539 -9.34 18.50 -10.51
N PHE A 540 -9.76 17.32 -10.05
CA PHE A 540 -11.15 16.85 -10.17
C PHE A 540 -11.48 15.87 -9.04
N SER A 541 -12.77 15.61 -8.82
CA SER A 541 -13.23 14.64 -7.81
C SER A 541 -13.53 13.27 -8.43
N PHE A 542 -12.84 12.22 -7.96
CA PHE A 542 -13.13 10.83 -8.33
C PHE A 542 -14.53 10.39 -7.90
N GLU A 543 -15.05 10.92 -6.78
CA GLU A 543 -16.41 10.66 -6.33
C GLU A 543 -17.44 11.14 -7.37
N MET A 544 -17.23 12.31 -7.97
CA MET A 544 -18.12 12.85 -9.00
C MET A 544 -18.08 11.98 -10.27
N VAL A 545 -16.89 11.51 -10.67
CA VAL A 545 -16.73 10.58 -11.79
C VAL A 545 -17.51 9.29 -11.51
N LEU A 546 -17.30 8.68 -10.34
CA LEU A 546 -17.92 7.42 -9.94
C LEU A 546 -19.46 7.48 -9.93
N LYS A 547 -20.03 8.50 -9.29
CA LYS A 547 -21.49 8.69 -9.18
C LYS A 547 -22.19 8.85 -10.53
N ASN A 548 -21.49 9.35 -11.54
CA ASN A 548 -22.06 9.59 -12.86
C ASN A 548 -21.86 8.43 -13.83
N THR A 549 -20.89 7.54 -13.57
CA THR A 549 -20.59 6.39 -14.45
C THR A 549 -21.11 5.05 -13.92
N ASN A 550 -21.29 4.87 -12.61
CA ASN A 550 -21.66 3.57 -12.03
C ASN A 550 -23.02 3.03 -12.52
N LYS A 551 -23.98 3.92 -12.81
CA LYS A 551 -25.33 3.57 -13.31
C LYS A 551 -25.30 2.76 -14.62
N TYR A 552 -24.23 2.88 -15.40
CA TYR A 552 -24.08 2.16 -16.68
C TYR A 552 -23.50 0.74 -16.53
N LEU A 553 -23.10 0.32 -15.32
CA LEU A 553 -22.65 -1.06 -15.05
C LEU A 553 -23.81 -2.04 -14.82
N HIS A 554 -25.03 -1.56 -14.54
CA HIS A 554 -26.20 -2.40 -14.25
C HIS A 554 -26.99 -2.85 -15.50
N TYR A 555 -26.62 -2.38 -16.70
CA TYR A 555 -27.30 -2.73 -17.93
C TYR A 555 -26.75 -4.05 -18.51
N LEU A 556 -27.35 -5.15 -18.06
CA LEU A 556 -27.14 -6.50 -18.60
C LEU A 556 -27.98 -6.70 -19.87
N ASP A 557 -27.57 -6.09 -20.99
CA ASP A 557 -27.96 -6.58 -22.31
C ASP A 557 -26.68 -6.79 -23.15
N TYR A 558 -26.09 -7.97 -22.93
CA TYR A 558 -24.71 -8.35 -23.30
C TYR A 558 -24.39 -8.21 -24.80
N GLU A 559 -25.40 -8.24 -25.67
CA GLU A 559 -25.20 -8.25 -27.13
C GLU A 559 -25.20 -6.86 -27.79
N LYS A 560 -25.59 -5.78 -27.09
CA LYS A 560 -25.70 -4.42 -27.69
C LYS A 560 -24.85 -3.33 -27.03
N GLN A 561 -24.46 -3.49 -25.76
CA GLN A 561 -23.92 -2.38 -24.94
C GLN A 561 -22.46 -2.57 -24.48
N PHE A 562 -21.71 -3.44 -25.15
CA PHE A 562 -20.36 -3.86 -24.76
C PHE A 562 -19.32 -2.70 -24.65
N PRO A 563 -19.23 -1.74 -25.60
CA PRO A 563 -18.23 -0.66 -25.51
C PRO A 563 -18.47 0.30 -24.35
N LEU A 564 -19.74 0.66 -24.10
CA LEU A 564 -20.13 1.53 -22.99
C LEU A 564 -19.76 0.88 -21.65
N TYR A 565 -20.10 -0.40 -21.48
CA TYR A 565 -19.77 -1.16 -20.28
C TYR A 565 -18.26 -1.21 -20.01
N ILE A 566 -17.44 -1.53 -21.02
CA ILE A 566 -15.97 -1.56 -20.89
C ILE A 566 -15.42 -0.18 -20.49
N ASN A 567 -15.84 0.87 -21.20
CA ASN A 567 -15.38 2.23 -20.92
C ASN A 567 -15.75 2.68 -19.50
N CYS A 568 -16.96 2.35 -19.04
CA CYS A 568 -17.39 2.61 -17.66
C CYS A 568 -16.55 1.83 -16.66
N TYR A 569 -16.35 0.54 -16.90
CA TYR A 569 -15.56 -0.32 -16.02
C TYR A 569 -14.12 0.19 -15.88
N GLU A 570 -13.48 0.58 -16.99
CA GLU A 570 -12.11 1.12 -16.98
C GLU A 570 -11.99 2.44 -16.20
N VAL A 571 -12.95 3.35 -16.37
CA VAL A 571 -12.97 4.62 -15.61
C VAL A 571 -13.20 4.36 -14.11
N ILE A 572 -14.11 3.44 -13.78
CA ILE A 572 -14.42 3.10 -12.39
C ILE A 572 -13.27 2.33 -11.73
N TRP A 573 -12.62 1.44 -12.47
CA TRP A 573 -11.39 0.79 -12.05
C TRP A 573 -10.32 1.82 -11.70
N HIS A 574 -10.13 2.83 -12.56
CA HIS A 574 -9.22 3.93 -12.27
C HIS A 574 -9.63 4.73 -11.02
N CYS A 575 -10.93 4.92 -10.77
CA CYS A 575 -11.41 5.51 -9.51
C CYS A 575 -11.05 4.62 -8.31
N ALA A 576 -11.30 3.31 -8.40
CA ALA A 576 -11.00 2.36 -7.32
C ALA A 576 -9.50 2.30 -6.98
N GLN A 577 -8.61 2.58 -7.94
CA GLN A 577 -7.16 2.66 -7.70
C GLN A 577 -6.73 3.92 -6.94
N ASN A 578 -7.50 5.01 -7.05
CA ASN A 578 -7.16 6.32 -6.49
C ASN A 578 -8.03 6.69 -5.28
N MET A 579 -8.99 5.85 -4.89
CA MET A 579 -9.85 6.03 -3.73
C MET A 579 -9.56 5.00 -2.64
N THR A 580 -9.79 5.38 -1.38
CA THR A 580 -9.87 4.42 -0.27
C THR A 580 -11.14 3.58 -0.42
N TYR A 581 -11.11 2.33 0.05
CA TYR A 581 -12.29 1.46 0.00
C TYR A 581 -13.53 2.10 0.67
N PRO A 582 -13.43 2.70 1.87
CA PRO A 582 -14.56 3.40 2.48
C PRO A 582 -15.12 4.55 1.62
N ASN A 583 -14.26 5.38 1.05
CA ASN A 583 -14.70 6.53 0.25
C ASN A 583 -15.34 6.06 -1.08
N PHE A 584 -14.79 5.03 -1.71
CA PHE A 584 -15.39 4.42 -2.91
C PHE A 584 -16.76 3.81 -2.60
N TYR A 585 -16.88 3.02 -1.53
CA TYR A 585 -18.14 2.37 -1.15
C TYR A 585 -19.24 3.40 -0.85
N ARG A 586 -18.92 4.45 -0.09
CA ARG A 586 -19.88 5.55 0.19
C ARG A 586 -20.33 6.24 -1.08
N ALA A 587 -19.37 6.59 -1.96
CA ALA A 587 -19.66 7.25 -3.22
C ALA A 587 -20.50 6.37 -4.15
N TRP A 588 -20.23 5.07 -4.21
CA TRP A 588 -20.98 4.09 -4.99
C TRP A 588 -22.46 4.01 -4.56
N HIS A 589 -22.71 3.93 -3.25
CA HIS A 589 -24.06 3.80 -2.69
C HIS A 589 -24.78 5.14 -2.45
N ASN A 590 -24.19 6.27 -2.86
CA ASN A 590 -24.73 7.62 -2.60
C ASN A 590 -25.03 7.90 -1.12
N LEU A 591 -24.24 7.34 -0.21
CA LEU A 591 -24.42 7.56 1.24
C LEU A 591 -24.03 8.99 1.61
N THR A 592 -24.95 9.75 2.22
CA THR A 592 -24.69 11.12 2.70
C THR A 592 -24.00 11.07 4.07
N SER A 593 -23.13 12.04 4.37
CA SER A 593 -22.36 12.10 5.63
C SER A 593 -23.26 12.33 6.84
N ALA A 594 -23.85 11.25 7.37
CA ALA A 594 -24.44 11.23 8.70
C ALA A 594 -23.51 10.50 9.68
N TYR A 595 -22.22 10.81 9.64
CA TYR A 595 -21.23 10.40 10.65
C TYR A 595 -20.18 11.51 10.74
N PRO A 596 -19.79 11.96 11.96
CA PRO A 596 -18.84 13.05 12.11
C PRO A 596 -17.52 12.70 11.41
N GLU A 597 -17.10 13.62 10.54
CA GLU A 597 -15.93 13.52 9.68
C GLU A 597 -14.67 13.19 10.50
N ILE A 598 -13.95 12.16 10.06
CA ILE A 598 -12.54 12.01 10.38
C ILE A 598 -11.83 13.16 9.66
N LEU A 599 -11.14 14.00 10.42
CA LEU A 599 -10.20 15.00 9.91
C LEU A 599 -9.16 14.32 9.02
N GLU A 600 -9.34 14.41 7.70
CA GLU A 600 -8.30 14.18 6.72
C GLU A 600 -7.30 15.35 6.81
N THR A 601 -6.13 15.13 7.41
CA THR A 601 -5.04 16.11 7.36
C THR A 601 -4.30 16.01 6.04
N THR A 602 -4.80 16.68 5.01
CA THR A 602 -4.02 17.12 3.85
C THR A 602 -4.42 18.55 3.46
N ALA A 603 -3.58 19.51 3.89
CA ALA A 603 -3.38 20.88 3.39
C ALA A 603 -3.30 21.89 4.54
N VAL A 604 -2.17 22.59 4.55
CA VAL A 604 -1.81 23.69 5.44
C VAL A 604 -2.88 24.78 5.41
N SER A 605 -3.54 25.03 6.54
CA SER A 605 -3.80 26.38 7.04
C SER A 605 -4.10 26.33 8.53
N SER A 606 -3.41 27.16 9.28
CA SER A 606 -3.54 27.36 10.73
C SER A 606 -4.97 27.74 11.12
N ASN A 607 -5.57 27.00 12.07
CA ASN A 607 -6.40 27.54 13.16
C ASN A 607 -6.65 26.44 14.21
N SER A 608 -6.10 26.63 15.40
CA SER A 608 -6.37 25.82 16.58
C SER A 608 -7.74 26.16 17.17
N SER A 609 -8.67 25.21 17.15
CA SER A 609 -9.81 25.21 18.06
C SER A 609 -10.25 23.76 18.30
N THR A 610 -9.89 23.22 19.46
CA THR A 610 -10.42 21.98 20.02
C THR A 610 -11.93 22.09 20.17
N GLN A 611 -12.70 21.43 19.30
CA GLN A 611 -14.13 21.23 19.51
C GLN A 611 -14.32 20.14 20.58
N SER A 612 -15.01 20.45 21.68
CA SER A 612 -15.33 19.48 22.72
C SER A 612 -16.45 18.54 22.25
N PHE A 613 -16.30 17.25 22.52
CA PHE A 613 -17.30 16.22 22.24
C PHE A 613 -18.53 16.42 23.14
N ASP A 614 -19.74 16.38 22.55
CA ASP A 614 -20.99 16.49 23.30
C ASP A 614 -21.37 15.14 23.93
N LEU A 615 -21.18 15.03 25.25
CA LEU A 615 -21.45 13.82 26.01
C LEU A 615 -22.94 13.48 26.15
N ALA A 616 -23.86 14.40 25.81
CA ALA A 616 -25.31 14.15 25.89
C ALA A 616 -25.74 12.96 25.02
N ASN A 617 -25.05 12.71 23.89
CA ASN A 617 -25.35 11.62 22.97
C ASN A 617 -24.58 10.31 23.28
N LEU A 618 -23.75 10.29 24.33
CA LEU A 618 -22.90 9.15 24.67
C LEU A 618 -23.68 7.83 24.79
N PRO A 619 -24.83 7.75 25.48
CA PRO A 619 -25.58 6.50 25.60
C PRO A 619 -26.08 5.96 24.26
N GLN A 620 -26.58 6.84 23.38
CA GLN A 620 -27.11 6.44 22.07
C GLN A 620 -25.98 5.95 21.15
N LEU A 621 -24.82 6.62 21.19
CA LEU A 621 -23.67 6.24 20.38
C LEU A 621 -23.08 4.90 20.82
N LEU A 622 -22.95 4.67 22.14
CA LEU A 622 -22.49 3.39 22.69
C LEU A 622 -23.48 2.27 22.41
N ASN A 623 -24.78 2.51 22.58
CA ASN A 623 -25.80 1.50 22.27
C ASN A 623 -25.76 1.13 20.78
N THR A 624 -25.70 2.13 19.88
CA THR A 624 -25.56 1.93 18.43
C THR A 624 -24.31 1.11 18.09
N ALA A 625 -23.18 1.43 18.73
CA ALA A 625 -21.93 0.70 18.51
C ALA A 625 -22.03 -0.75 18.99
N ILE A 626 -22.75 -1.04 20.08
CA ILE A 626 -22.92 -2.40 20.61
C ILE A 626 -23.92 -3.20 19.76
N THR A 627 -25.06 -2.62 19.38
CA THR A 627 -26.09 -3.29 18.56
C THR A 627 -25.60 -3.64 17.15
N ASN A 628 -24.71 -2.84 16.58
CA ASN A 628 -24.11 -3.11 15.27
C ASN A 628 -23.03 -4.22 15.31
N ASN A 629 -22.73 -4.78 16.48
CA ASN A 629 -21.84 -5.92 16.65
C ASN A 629 -22.65 -7.16 17.07
N SER A 630 -22.92 -8.05 16.12
CA SER A 630 -23.72 -9.27 16.31
C SER A 630 -23.20 -10.20 17.43
N ASN A 631 -21.88 -10.22 17.67
CA ASN A 631 -21.27 -11.02 18.75
C ASN A 631 -21.41 -10.39 20.16
N LEU A 632 -21.75 -9.10 20.26
CA LEU A 632 -21.78 -8.32 21.50
C LEU A 632 -23.20 -8.13 22.04
N ASN A 633 -24.18 -8.04 21.13
CA ASN A 633 -25.56 -7.69 21.42
C ASN A 633 -26.25 -8.63 22.43
N ASP A 634 -25.91 -9.92 22.41
CA ASP A 634 -26.54 -10.92 23.30
C ASP A 634 -25.78 -11.14 24.63
N THR A 635 -24.56 -10.60 24.77
CA THR A 635 -23.65 -10.89 25.90
C THR A 635 -23.42 -9.69 26.82
N ILE A 636 -23.67 -8.47 26.34
CA ILE A 636 -23.33 -7.23 27.07
C ILE A 636 -24.58 -6.52 27.56
N HIS A 637 -24.66 -6.32 28.88
CA HIS A 637 -25.60 -5.37 29.48
C HIS A 637 -24.81 -4.14 29.95
N LEU A 638 -24.86 -3.07 29.15
CA LEU A 638 -24.18 -1.80 29.44
C LEU A 638 -25.19 -0.75 29.87
N ILE A 639 -24.88 -0.04 30.95
CA ILE A 639 -25.73 0.99 31.55
C ILE A 639 -24.94 2.29 31.66
N CYS A 640 -25.44 3.32 30.99
CA CYS A 640 -24.87 4.66 31.04
C CYS A 640 -25.58 5.49 32.11
N ILE A 641 -24.83 6.13 33.00
CA ILE A 641 -25.35 6.91 34.11
C ILE A 641 -24.79 8.33 34.03
N ASP A 642 -25.71 9.27 33.85
CA ASP A 642 -25.42 10.71 33.85
C ASP A 642 -25.38 11.25 35.28
N SER A 643 -24.19 11.60 35.73
CA SER A 643 -23.93 12.09 37.08
C SER A 643 -24.32 13.54 37.32
N SER A 644 -24.59 14.32 36.25
CA SER A 644 -25.05 15.71 36.37
C SER A 644 -26.40 15.83 37.09
N LYS A 645 -27.15 14.71 37.17
CA LYS A 645 -28.49 14.62 37.76
C LYS A 645 -28.51 14.18 39.22
N PHE A 646 -27.34 14.01 39.86
CA PHE A 646 -27.27 13.56 41.25
C PHE A 646 -27.60 14.68 42.23
N GLU A 647 -28.57 14.44 43.12
CA GLU A 647 -28.90 15.42 44.17
C GLU A 647 -27.82 15.45 45.27
N ASN A 648 -27.23 14.28 45.59
CA ASN A 648 -26.12 14.15 46.52
C ASN A 648 -24.91 13.49 45.83
N PRO A 649 -23.93 14.27 45.34
CA PRO A 649 -22.75 13.76 44.64
C PRO A 649 -21.88 12.79 45.45
N ASP A 650 -21.94 12.81 46.79
CA ASP A 650 -21.17 11.90 47.66
C ASP A 650 -21.85 10.53 47.84
N ASN A 651 -23.18 10.45 47.67
CA ASN A 651 -23.96 9.23 47.88
C ASN A 651 -25.20 9.15 46.95
N PRO A 652 -25.03 9.05 45.63
CA PRO A 652 -26.12 8.97 44.65
C PRO A 652 -26.71 7.55 44.51
N ALA A 653 -26.78 6.81 45.62
CA ALA A 653 -27.02 5.36 45.59
C ALA A 653 -28.42 4.98 45.10
N SER A 654 -29.42 5.79 45.44
CA SER A 654 -30.82 5.55 45.06
C SER A 654 -31.06 5.94 43.60
N GLU A 655 -30.43 7.02 43.13
CA GLU A 655 -30.48 7.47 41.73
C GLU A 655 -29.80 6.47 40.79
N ILE A 656 -28.62 5.96 41.16
CA ILE A 656 -27.93 4.92 40.38
C ILE A 656 -28.79 3.66 40.31
N TYR A 657 -29.38 3.24 41.43
CA TYR A 657 -30.25 2.07 41.45
C TYR A 657 -31.48 2.25 40.56
N ALA A 658 -32.12 3.42 40.61
CA ALA A 658 -33.26 3.74 39.76
C ALA A 658 -32.88 3.62 38.27
N GLU A 659 -31.73 4.17 37.87
CA GLU A 659 -31.28 4.04 36.47
C GLU A 659 -30.95 2.61 36.07
N MET A 660 -30.28 1.87 36.95
CA MET A 660 -29.98 0.46 36.69
C MET A 660 -31.26 -0.34 36.43
N VAL A 661 -32.32 -0.11 37.22
CA VAL A 661 -33.63 -0.77 37.04
C VAL A 661 -34.31 -0.32 35.75
N MET A 662 -34.35 0.99 35.45
CA MET A 662 -34.94 1.51 34.20
C MET A 662 -34.25 0.94 32.96
N GLN A 663 -32.94 0.70 33.02
CA GLN A 663 -32.16 0.10 31.95
C GLN A 663 -32.11 -1.44 32.01
N GLY A 664 -32.98 -2.09 32.80
CA GLY A 664 -33.23 -3.54 32.72
C GLY A 664 -32.63 -4.40 33.83
N CYS A 665 -32.06 -3.83 34.90
CA CYS A 665 -31.60 -4.61 36.06
C CYS A 665 -32.76 -5.09 36.96
N PRO A 666 -32.63 -6.24 37.65
CA PRO A 666 -33.71 -6.78 38.49
C PRO A 666 -34.04 -5.90 39.70
N GLU A 667 -35.32 -5.64 39.96
CA GLU A 667 -35.75 -4.91 41.16
C GLU A 667 -35.48 -5.70 42.46
N ARG A 668 -35.16 -4.97 43.53
CA ARG A 668 -35.14 -5.49 44.89
C ARG A 668 -36.55 -5.56 45.46
N GLN A 669 -36.89 -6.71 46.04
CA GLN A 669 -38.16 -6.91 46.76
C GLN A 669 -38.27 -6.07 48.05
N ASN A 670 -37.14 -5.66 48.62
CA ASN A 670 -37.06 -4.89 49.86
C ASN A 670 -36.28 -3.59 49.57
N ARG A 671 -36.92 -2.44 49.87
CA ARG A 671 -36.45 -1.03 49.90
C ARG A 671 -35.21 -0.66 49.08
N GLU A 672 -35.32 0.42 48.31
CA GLU A 672 -34.23 0.99 47.50
C GLU A 672 -32.92 1.17 48.31
N PRO A 673 -31.74 0.94 47.69
CA PRO A 673 -30.48 1.15 48.38
C PRO A 673 -30.23 2.64 48.63
N GLU A 674 -30.33 3.04 49.89
CA GLU A 674 -30.09 4.44 50.34
C GLU A 674 -28.60 4.77 50.54
N THR A 675 -27.69 3.79 50.40
CA THR A 675 -26.24 4.01 50.58
C THR A 675 -25.42 3.30 49.50
N MET A 676 -24.25 3.86 49.13
CA MET A 676 -23.31 3.23 48.20
C MET A 676 -22.91 1.80 48.62
N GLN A 677 -22.88 1.53 49.93
CA GLN A 677 -22.64 0.18 50.46
C GLN A 677 -23.82 -0.76 50.14
N ALA A 678 -25.06 -0.30 50.29
CA ALA A 678 -26.25 -1.09 49.95
C ALA A 678 -26.34 -1.34 48.44
N LEU A 679 -25.97 -0.34 47.62
CA LEU A 679 -25.90 -0.44 46.16
C LEU A 679 -24.82 -1.45 45.73
N LYS A 680 -23.62 -1.39 46.33
CA LYS A 680 -22.56 -2.37 46.09
C LYS A 680 -23.04 -3.81 46.32
N VAL A 681 -23.76 -4.06 47.41
CA VAL A 681 -24.33 -5.38 47.74
C VAL A 681 -25.37 -5.80 46.71
N TYR A 682 -26.18 -4.87 46.21
CA TYR A 682 -27.13 -5.13 45.13
C TYR A 682 -26.41 -5.55 43.84
N CYS A 683 -25.43 -4.77 43.37
CA CYS A 683 -24.68 -5.07 42.16
C CYS A 683 -24.00 -6.45 42.24
N GLN A 684 -23.41 -6.77 43.40
CA GLN A 684 -22.77 -8.07 43.64
C GLN A 684 -23.74 -9.26 43.56
N LEU A 685 -24.99 -9.09 43.97
CA LEU A 685 -25.96 -10.20 44.04
C LEU A 685 -26.81 -10.34 42.77
N LYS A 686 -27.04 -9.24 42.03
CA LYS A 686 -28.04 -9.20 40.95
C LYS A 686 -27.51 -8.70 39.60
N CYS A 687 -26.36 -8.04 39.55
CA CYS A 687 -25.85 -7.35 38.35
C CYS A 687 -24.38 -7.71 38.04
N GLN A 688 -23.99 -8.98 38.22
CA GLN A 688 -22.59 -9.40 38.04
C GLN A 688 -22.09 -9.23 36.60
N GLY A 689 -22.99 -9.32 35.61
CA GLY A 689 -22.69 -9.18 34.19
C GLY A 689 -22.78 -7.75 33.63
N VAL A 690 -23.06 -6.75 34.46
CA VAL A 690 -23.38 -5.39 34.00
C VAL A 690 -22.14 -4.49 33.96
N PHE A 691 -21.98 -3.75 32.86
CA PHE A 691 -21.00 -2.67 32.71
C PHE A 691 -21.64 -1.34 33.07
N LEU A 692 -20.98 -0.55 33.91
CA LEU A 692 -21.44 0.78 34.33
C LEU A 692 -20.52 1.86 33.77
N ILE A 693 -21.10 2.80 33.04
CA ILE A 693 -20.39 3.92 32.43
C ILE A 693 -20.91 5.21 33.02
N PHE A 694 -20.06 5.90 33.80
CA PHE A 694 -20.40 7.18 34.40
C PHE A 694 -19.87 8.33 33.54
N TYR A 695 -20.73 9.29 33.24
CA TYR A 695 -20.36 10.50 32.51
C TYR A 695 -21.08 11.71 33.12
N GLU A 696 -20.67 12.91 32.73
CA GLU A 696 -21.31 14.15 33.13
C GLU A 696 -21.73 14.89 31.85
N ASP A 697 -23.04 15.05 31.63
CA ASP A 697 -23.54 15.91 30.58
C ASP A 697 -23.26 17.38 30.91
N THR A 698 -22.45 18.03 30.07
CA THR A 698 -22.03 19.43 30.24
C THR A 698 -22.74 20.39 29.29
N SER A 699 -23.78 19.93 28.59
CA SER A 699 -24.52 20.70 27.57
C SER A 699 -25.26 21.93 28.11
N GLY A 700 -25.34 22.11 29.43
CA GLY A 700 -25.99 23.27 30.08
C GLY A 700 -25.20 23.99 31.17
N GLU A 701 -24.20 23.35 31.80
CA GLU A 701 -23.42 23.91 32.92
C GLU A 701 -21.96 23.42 32.89
N PRO A 702 -20.98 24.18 33.42
CA PRO A 702 -19.59 23.72 33.51
C PRO A 702 -19.48 22.47 34.39
N SER A 703 -18.66 21.51 33.96
CA SER A 703 -18.38 20.26 34.68
C SER A 703 -18.12 20.52 36.18
N GLN A 704 -18.96 19.95 37.03
CA GLN A 704 -18.79 19.95 38.47
C GLN A 704 -17.81 18.85 38.90
N GLY A 705 -17.63 17.84 38.03
CA GLY A 705 -16.74 16.72 38.25
C GLY A 705 -17.28 15.74 39.29
N PHE A 706 -16.63 14.58 39.40
CA PHE A 706 -17.06 13.53 40.31
C PHE A 706 -16.53 13.77 41.72
N SER A 707 -17.36 13.50 42.73
CA SER A 707 -16.90 13.50 44.12
C SER A 707 -15.82 12.43 44.33
N GLN A 708 -14.74 12.79 45.02
CA GLN A 708 -13.70 11.83 45.42
C GLN A 708 -14.26 10.74 46.35
N THR A 709 -15.24 11.07 47.20
CA THR A 709 -15.92 10.11 48.10
C THR A 709 -16.68 9.06 47.28
N PHE A 710 -17.35 9.51 46.21
CA PHE A 710 -18.08 8.67 45.28
C PHE A 710 -17.15 7.74 44.49
N LEU A 711 -16.11 8.30 43.85
CA LEU A 711 -15.11 7.52 43.09
C LEU A 711 -14.40 6.48 43.97
N THR A 712 -14.09 6.85 45.22
CA THR A 712 -13.49 5.94 46.22
C THR A 712 -14.47 4.85 46.66
N SER A 713 -15.76 5.12 46.62
CA SER A 713 -16.79 4.13 46.93
C SER A 713 -17.00 3.16 45.77
N LEU A 714 -17.02 3.65 44.53
CA LEU A 714 -17.12 2.82 43.31
C LEU A 714 -15.93 1.89 43.13
N SER A 715 -14.69 2.35 43.37
CA SER A 715 -13.50 1.51 43.26
C SER A 715 -13.48 0.32 44.23
N LYS A 716 -14.32 0.34 45.26
CA LYS A 716 -14.51 -0.77 46.21
C LYS A 716 -15.53 -1.80 45.73
N PHE A 717 -16.20 -1.63 44.58
CA PHE A 717 -17.18 -2.60 44.08
C PHE A 717 -16.48 -3.89 43.64
N HIS A 718 -17.13 -5.04 43.82
CA HIS A 718 -16.53 -6.34 43.44
C HIS A 718 -16.26 -6.42 41.94
N ASN A 719 -17.09 -5.78 41.14
CA ASN A 719 -17.01 -5.66 39.68
C ASN A 719 -16.37 -4.33 39.24
N ALA A 720 -15.48 -3.71 40.03
CA ALA A 720 -14.84 -2.44 39.68
C ALA A 720 -14.13 -2.45 38.30
N ARG A 721 -13.71 -3.62 37.81
CA ARG A 721 -13.13 -3.80 36.47
C ARG A 721 -14.12 -3.59 35.31
N ARG A 722 -15.42 -3.58 35.59
CA ARG A 722 -16.51 -3.33 34.63
C ARG A 722 -17.14 -1.95 34.82
N ILE A 723 -16.48 -1.07 35.57
CA ILE A 723 -16.91 0.30 35.82
C ILE A 723 -15.90 1.24 35.17
N CYS A 724 -16.37 2.14 34.31
CA CYS A 724 -15.54 3.22 33.78
C CYS A 724 -16.18 4.59 34.02
N VAL A 725 -15.33 5.62 34.01
CA VAL A 725 -15.71 7.01 34.21
C VAL A 725 -15.16 7.83 33.04
N VAL A 726 -16.03 8.58 32.37
CA VAL A 726 -15.66 9.52 31.30
C VAL A 726 -15.37 10.87 31.95
N SER A 727 -14.10 11.11 32.27
CA SER A 727 -13.64 12.31 32.97
C SER A 727 -12.13 12.50 32.82
N GLU A 728 -11.69 13.76 32.92
CA GLU A 728 -10.26 14.12 33.06
C GLU A 728 -9.75 13.95 34.50
N GLN A 729 -10.64 13.61 35.45
CA GLN A 729 -10.27 13.45 36.86
C GLN A 729 -9.55 12.11 37.13
N PRO A 730 -8.37 12.13 37.78
CA PRO A 730 -7.65 10.91 38.09
C PRO A 730 -8.41 10.09 39.15
N CYS A 731 -8.65 8.81 38.88
CA CYS A 731 -9.25 7.89 39.83
C CYS A 731 -8.73 6.45 39.67
N ASN A 732 -9.04 5.59 40.64
CA ASN A 732 -8.60 4.18 40.64
C ASN A 732 -9.53 3.25 39.82
N LEU A 733 -10.29 3.80 38.87
CA LEU A 733 -11.16 3.08 37.94
C LEU A 733 -10.64 3.28 36.51
N GLN A 734 -11.19 2.54 35.54
CA GLN A 734 -10.93 2.84 34.13
C GLN A 734 -11.46 4.24 33.81
N THR A 735 -10.62 5.11 33.29
CA THR A 735 -11.00 6.47 32.88
C THR A 735 -10.82 6.66 31.39
N PHE A 736 -11.75 7.37 30.77
CA PHE A 736 -11.64 7.85 29.40
C PHE A 736 -11.77 9.37 29.39
N SER A 737 -10.93 10.05 28.63
CA SER A 737 -10.98 11.50 28.51
C SER A 737 -12.19 11.90 27.66
N PRO A 738 -13.05 12.83 28.10
CA PRO A 738 -14.13 13.37 27.28
C PRO A 738 -13.66 14.00 25.96
N SER A 739 -12.40 14.43 25.93
CA SER A 739 -11.78 15.08 24.78
C SER A 739 -10.92 14.14 23.91
N GLN A 740 -10.83 12.85 24.27
CA GLN A 740 -10.01 11.90 23.50
C GLN A 740 -10.64 11.62 22.13
N PRO A 741 -9.81 11.52 21.06
CA PRO A 741 -10.29 11.05 19.77
C PRO A 741 -10.79 9.61 19.89
N ASN A 742 -11.88 9.26 19.18
CA ASN A 742 -12.44 7.91 19.13
C ASN A 742 -12.97 7.33 20.47
N LEU A 743 -13.38 8.18 21.43
CA LEU A 743 -13.95 7.81 22.73
C LEU A 743 -14.88 6.58 22.72
N ILE A 744 -15.84 6.54 21.79
CA ILE A 744 -16.81 5.44 21.66
C ILE A 744 -16.12 4.11 21.31
N ALA A 745 -15.17 4.14 20.37
CA ALA A 745 -14.45 2.95 19.93
C ALA A 745 -13.56 2.39 21.05
N ASP A 746 -12.89 3.26 21.81
CA ASP A 746 -12.03 2.87 22.93
C ASP A 746 -12.84 2.25 24.07
N ILE A 747 -14.00 2.83 24.42
CA ILE A 747 -14.91 2.26 25.42
C ILE A 747 -15.39 0.87 24.97
N VAL A 748 -15.79 0.72 23.71
CA VAL A 748 -16.25 -0.58 23.17
C VAL A 748 -15.11 -1.60 23.16
N SER A 749 -13.89 -1.19 22.78
CA SER A 749 -12.70 -2.03 22.79
C SER A 749 -12.37 -2.53 24.21
N TRP A 750 -12.43 -1.64 25.20
CA TRP A 750 -12.25 -1.99 26.61
C TRP A 750 -13.32 -2.98 27.10
N VAL A 751 -14.60 -2.78 26.75
CA VAL A 751 -15.66 -3.73 27.09
C VAL A 751 -15.36 -5.11 26.52
N ARG A 752 -14.89 -5.20 25.26
CA ARG A 752 -14.50 -6.48 24.62
C ARG A 752 -13.33 -7.15 25.32
N GLU A 753 -12.28 -6.39 25.64
CA GLU A 753 -11.12 -6.89 26.36
C GLU A 753 -11.54 -7.53 27.70
N LYS A 754 -12.41 -6.85 28.46
CA LYS A 754 -12.85 -7.32 29.78
C LYS A 754 -13.78 -8.53 29.73
N ILE A 755 -14.41 -8.81 28.59
CA ILE A 755 -15.17 -10.04 28.37
C ILE A 755 -14.26 -11.19 28.00
N MET A 756 -13.21 -10.96 27.21
CA MET A 756 -12.25 -12.02 26.84
C MET A 756 -11.33 -12.44 28.00
N GLU A 757 -11.18 -11.60 29.02
CA GLU A 757 -10.43 -11.90 30.24
C GLU A 757 -11.18 -12.80 31.24
N GLU A 758 -12.47 -13.04 31.05
CA GLU A 758 -13.32 -13.92 31.87
C GLU A 758 -13.53 -15.30 31.24
#